data_AF-A0A3F2RIX8-F1
#
_entry.id   AF-A0A3F2RIX8-F1
#
_cell.length_a   1.000
_cell.length_b   1.000
_cell.length_c   1.000
_cell.angle_alpha   90.00
_cell.angle_beta   90.00
_cell.angle_gamma   90.00
#
_symmetry.space_group_name_H-M   'P 1'
#
loop_
_entity.id
_entity.type
_entity.pdbx_description
1 polymer ?
#
loop_
_entity_poly.entity_id
_entity_poly.type
_entity_poly.pdbx_seq_one_letter_code
_entity_poly.pdbx_strand_id
1 'polypeptide(L)'
;MSLVGALFASCMDMDARNAIGANPLQDGLESIINAKDKQELFRVAGRLARTGADFITSLSPDSSLQNSSVNVLWVSHADLTLNDEYYENPQVLQNLEEYLVTYASTILNLTGFGFEGSEYDNYGDVVLGVEKQLIELQSYSSLDPVSADVYYLLSYQEAAENYPLVFGAYAEGMQLLDDAPALTEDTDVALLSIAYFEKAEELVMLLSLDALKTYVAFAYINGFAKYLSEPFLTARYEFFRVTILGTDSPRRMETVCAAHLADLLPVHTGVQYVAQRGGMKETGEVFITMVEEVLDTMITNIETLDWLDELTRANVLKKLNALEIMYVQPDAEQLDKEAEGLAKLDLTAFFANVELIKMARFVALAWAIGGDVDRDEWGMSSASVNAYYTPYTNQVVFPAGLIQQPFFDASNEAAQIFGSLGVVVGHEISHGFDNTGANFDANGNWNAWWTEATVLEFGKRAQCLVDQYSGFYTEAEDGEQLVPVDDLSWALARGANFPSSMTLPTEPIENDDDRERRQRYEETERELLAVLEAEPTDASTRRRQLVGLFDRFRSDYTQLSVKLRESLRLQHRLMDKCLQMKNELVVCAIKIKTTEQVQADEIKSLSFYRDECEYAWKQSALSQARERDAMRIIDDLRAKMEDLQLQVKALVASGASAPMMRRRPQSEGSNERMLATPVLLSPKMQVPWVEETPVHTKLSVMSPSTRIKSHLNSSQESIAMLSLLSFDEWKSETKVWSPGTPLALGGVSRQAPTPSKDTLYAAEWQQEITRCCVQTPQQTVMLKRNL
;
A
#
# COMPACT_ATOMS: atom_id res chain seq x y z
N MET A 1 -40.74 1.82 6.69
CA MET A 1 -39.63 2.18 5.77
C MET A 1 -38.37 2.13 6.61
N SER A 2 -37.34 1.43 6.16
CA SER A 2 -36.06 1.31 6.89
C SER A 2 -35.27 2.62 6.86
N LEU A 3 -34.28 2.76 7.75
CA LEU A 3 -33.32 3.88 7.73
C LEU A 3 -32.66 3.99 6.34
N VAL A 4 -32.09 2.88 5.84
CA VAL A 4 -31.52 2.74 4.49
C VAL A 4 -32.47 3.24 3.39
N GLY A 5 -33.74 2.82 3.43
CA GLY A 5 -34.72 3.21 2.41
C GLY A 5 -35.11 4.70 2.49
N ALA A 6 -35.14 5.29 3.68
CA ALA A 6 -35.41 6.71 3.88
C ALA A 6 -34.22 7.58 3.43
N LEU A 7 -33.01 7.21 3.84
CA LEU A 7 -31.78 7.89 3.45
C LEU A 7 -31.59 7.87 1.94
N PHE A 8 -31.77 6.72 1.28
CA PHE A 8 -31.69 6.60 -0.18
C PHE A 8 -32.74 7.45 -0.90
N ALA A 9 -34.00 7.41 -0.45
CA ALA A 9 -35.06 8.21 -1.04
C ALA A 9 -34.75 9.72 -0.97
N SER A 10 -34.31 10.20 0.20
CA SER A 10 -33.93 11.60 0.38
C SER A 10 -32.72 12.01 -0.46
N CYS A 11 -31.72 11.13 -0.61
CA CYS A 11 -30.55 11.38 -1.44
C CYS A 11 -30.90 11.52 -2.93
N MET A 12 -31.81 10.68 -3.42
CA MET A 12 -32.27 10.69 -4.82
C MET A 12 -33.17 11.89 -5.15
N ASP A 13 -33.76 12.57 -4.17
CA ASP A 13 -34.60 13.75 -4.35
C ASP A 13 -33.74 15.01 -4.61
N MET A 14 -33.22 15.09 -5.85
CA MET A 14 -32.44 16.24 -6.30
C MET A 14 -33.27 17.52 -6.41
N ASP A 15 -34.59 17.44 -6.58
CA ASP A 15 -35.45 18.64 -6.59
C ASP A 15 -35.49 19.29 -5.20
N ALA A 16 -35.66 18.49 -4.13
CA ALA A 16 -35.58 18.97 -2.75
C ALA A 16 -34.18 19.50 -2.40
N ARG A 17 -33.12 18.77 -2.79
CA ARG A 17 -31.72 19.20 -2.55
C ARG A 17 -31.39 20.50 -3.30
N ASN A 18 -31.82 20.64 -4.55
CA ASN A 18 -31.61 21.85 -5.36
C ASN A 18 -32.43 23.05 -4.84
N ALA A 19 -33.64 22.83 -4.32
CA ALA A 19 -34.46 23.88 -3.69
C ALA A 19 -33.86 24.40 -2.37
N ILE A 20 -33.16 23.54 -1.62
CA ILE A 20 -32.49 23.88 -0.36
C ILE A 20 -31.11 24.54 -0.62
N GLY A 21 -30.39 24.11 -1.65
CA GLY A 21 -29.11 24.72 -2.04
C GLY A 21 -28.05 24.64 -0.94
N ALA A 22 -27.44 25.79 -0.63
CA ALA A 22 -26.46 25.95 0.44
C ALA A 22 -27.05 26.35 1.81
N ASN A 23 -28.38 26.51 1.91
CA ASN A 23 -29.03 27.04 3.12
C ASN A 23 -28.68 26.30 4.44
N PRO A 24 -28.48 24.96 4.48
CA PRO A 24 -28.17 24.26 5.72
C PRO A 24 -26.80 24.62 6.33
N LEU A 25 -25.88 25.20 5.55
CA LEU A 25 -24.57 25.61 6.05
C LEU A 25 -24.56 27.02 6.65
N GLN A 26 -25.63 27.80 6.49
CA GLN A 26 -25.59 29.25 6.77
C GLN A 26 -25.34 29.55 8.26
N ASP A 27 -25.99 28.87 9.20
CA ASP A 27 -25.78 29.07 10.64
C ASP A 27 -24.30 28.82 11.06
N GLY A 28 -23.65 27.83 10.41
CA GLY A 28 -22.23 27.54 10.58
C GLY A 28 -21.33 28.62 9.99
N LEU A 29 -21.61 29.05 8.76
CA LEU A 29 -20.87 30.10 8.06
C LEU A 29 -21.02 31.47 8.75
N GLU A 30 -22.22 31.82 9.20
CA GLU A 30 -22.46 33.02 10.01
C GLU A 30 -21.66 32.97 11.32
N SER A 31 -21.56 31.81 11.98
CA SER A 31 -20.74 31.65 13.18
C SER A 31 -19.25 31.88 12.90
N ILE A 32 -18.74 31.38 11.77
CA ILE A 32 -17.34 31.57 11.35
C ILE A 32 -17.08 33.05 11.04
N ILE A 33 -17.96 33.68 10.25
CA ILE A 33 -17.86 35.10 9.86
C ILE A 33 -17.90 36.02 11.09
N ASN A 34 -18.78 35.73 12.06
CA ASN A 34 -18.97 36.57 13.25
C ASN A 34 -17.95 36.35 14.38
N ALA A 35 -17.06 35.34 14.28
CA ALA A 35 -16.00 35.13 15.28
C ALA A 35 -15.09 36.36 15.37
N LYS A 36 -14.89 36.89 16.58
CA LYS A 36 -14.20 38.17 16.82
C LYS A 36 -12.69 38.02 16.95
N ASP A 37 -12.24 36.84 17.32
CA ASP A 37 -10.85 36.47 17.51
C ASP A 37 -10.64 34.98 17.19
N LYS A 38 -9.38 34.54 17.24
CA LYS A 38 -8.99 33.16 16.94
C LYS A 38 -9.57 32.16 17.95
N GLN A 39 -9.72 32.54 19.22
CA GLN A 39 -10.23 31.62 20.24
C GLN A 39 -11.73 31.37 20.04
N GLU A 40 -12.52 32.40 19.70
CA GLU A 40 -13.92 32.24 19.29
C GLU A 40 -14.03 31.42 17.99
N LEU A 41 -13.12 31.62 17.02
CA LEU A 41 -13.11 30.85 15.78
C LEU A 41 -12.80 29.35 15.99
N PHE A 42 -11.80 29.01 16.80
CA PHE A 42 -11.45 27.60 17.07
C PHE A 42 -12.54 26.88 17.88
N ARG A 43 -13.25 27.57 18.79
CA ARG A 43 -14.48 27.05 19.42
C ARG A 43 -15.59 26.79 18.38
N VAL A 44 -15.77 27.69 17.41
CA VAL A 44 -16.74 27.48 16.32
C VAL A 44 -16.32 26.30 15.44
N ALA A 45 -15.04 26.19 15.09
CA ALA A 45 -14.51 25.06 14.33
C ALA A 45 -14.77 23.73 15.06
N GLY A 46 -14.38 23.61 16.33
CA GLY A 46 -14.62 22.41 17.14
C GLY A 46 -16.10 22.02 17.19
N ARG A 47 -17.00 23.00 17.33
CA ARG A 47 -18.45 22.73 17.32
C ARG A 47 -18.94 22.17 15.98
N LEU A 48 -18.39 22.64 14.86
CA LEU A 48 -18.74 22.14 13.52
C LEU A 48 -18.13 20.74 13.26
N ALA A 49 -16.94 20.48 13.81
CA ALA A 49 -16.24 19.20 13.70
C ALA A 49 -17.00 18.01 14.31
N ARG A 50 -17.89 18.26 15.27
CA ARG A 50 -18.88 17.26 15.79
C ARG A 50 -19.75 16.62 14.70
N THR A 51 -19.80 17.24 13.51
CA THR A 51 -20.48 16.70 12.33
C THR A 51 -19.49 16.40 11.19
N GLY A 52 -18.27 15.98 11.53
CA GLY A 52 -17.30 15.39 10.62
C GLY A 52 -16.76 16.38 9.58
N ALA A 53 -16.18 17.47 10.08
CA ALA A 53 -15.30 18.39 9.35
C ALA A 53 -14.17 18.78 10.31
N ASP A 54 -13.06 18.03 10.29
CA ASP A 54 -11.83 18.46 10.95
C ASP A 54 -11.13 19.56 10.12
N PHE A 55 -10.19 20.27 10.72
CA PHE A 55 -9.60 21.49 10.13
C PHE A 55 -8.07 21.50 10.13
N ILE A 56 -7.49 21.38 11.32
CA ILE A 56 -6.03 21.38 11.55
C ILE A 56 -5.70 20.22 12.49
N THR A 57 -6.57 19.99 13.48
CA THR A 57 -6.49 18.90 14.43
C THR A 57 -7.67 17.95 14.22
N SER A 58 -7.41 16.65 14.29
CA SER A 58 -8.45 15.63 14.49
C SER A 58 -8.39 15.12 15.92
N LEU A 59 -9.56 14.95 16.53
CA LEU A 59 -9.74 14.45 17.89
C LEU A 59 -10.62 13.20 17.81
N SER A 60 -9.98 12.03 17.76
CA SER A 60 -10.62 10.77 17.40
C SER A 60 -10.45 9.70 18.50
N PRO A 61 -11.52 9.13 19.04
CA PRO A 61 -11.45 8.00 19.96
C PRO A 61 -11.05 6.71 19.22
N ASP A 62 -10.01 6.03 19.69
CA ASP A 62 -9.60 4.71 19.18
C ASP A 62 -8.82 3.94 20.27
N SER A 63 -8.58 2.66 20.06
CA SER A 63 -7.83 1.77 20.94
C SER A 63 -6.48 2.35 21.39
N SER A 64 -6.15 2.22 22.68
CA SER A 64 -4.78 2.47 23.17
C SER A 64 -3.79 1.45 22.57
N LEU A 65 -2.59 1.89 22.24
CA LEU A 65 -1.53 1.00 21.76
C LEU A 65 -1.00 0.08 22.88
N GLN A 66 -0.93 0.51 24.14
CA GLN A 66 -0.38 -0.26 25.26
C GLN A 66 -1.43 -1.10 25.99
N ASN A 67 -2.71 -0.75 25.84
CA ASN A 67 -3.84 -1.50 26.38
C ASN A 67 -4.99 -1.51 25.37
N SER A 68 -4.91 -2.40 24.38
CA SER A 68 -5.86 -2.50 23.26
C SER A 68 -7.28 -2.93 23.61
N SER A 69 -7.58 -3.05 24.91
CA SER A 69 -8.92 -3.29 25.43
C SER A 69 -9.66 -2.01 25.81
N VAL A 70 -9.02 -0.83 25.79
CA VAL A 70 -9.60 0.46 26.21
C VAL A 70 -9.33 1.55 25.18
N ASN A 71 -10.33 2.36 24.86
CA ASN A 71 -10.17 3.51 23.96
C ASN A 71 -9.56 4.71 24.68
N VAL A 72 -8.71 5.46 23.97
CA VAL A 72 -8.18 6.76 24.38
C VAL A 72 -8.56 7.82 23.34
N LEU A 73 -8.51 9.10 23.72
CA LEU A 73 -8.65 10.18 22.76
C LEU A 73 -7.32 10.40 22.04
N TRP A 74 -7.25 10.03 20.76
CA TRP A 74 -6.12 10.36 19.89
C TRP A 74 -6.22 11.78 19.36
N VAL A 75 -5.05 12.41 19.26
CA VAL A 75 -4.88 13.81 18.90
C VAL A 75 -3.85 13.85 17.76
N SER A 76 -4.35 14.05 16.55
CA SER A 76 -3.55 14.05 15.31
C SER A 76 -3.76 15.34 14.51
N HIS A 77 -3.01 15.52 13.42
CA HIS A 77 -3.43 16.48 12.41
C HIS A 77 -4.74 16.03 11.75
N ALA A 78 -5.44 16.99 11.15
CA ALA A 78 -6.50 16.72 10.20
C ALA A 78 -5.93 16.32 8.83
N ASP A 79 -6.75 15.65 8.02
CA ASP A 79 -6.48 15.43 6.59
C ASP A 79 -6.62 16.74 5.80
N LEU A 80 -5.86 16.89 4.72
CA LEU A 80 -5.98 18.01 3.78
C LEU A 80 -6.98 17.69 2.65
N THR A 81 -7.18 18.63 1.71
CA THR A 81 -8.10 18.40 0.57
C THR A 81 -7.64 17.27 -0.37
N LEU A 82 -6.33 17.04 -0.48
CA LEU A 82 -5.72 15.92 -1.19
C LEU A 82 -4.88 15.08 -0.21
N ASN A 83 -4.46 13.88 -0.62
CA ASN A 83 -3.47 13.11 0.14
C ASN A 83 -2.10 13.81 0.07
N ASP A 84 -1.30 13.64 1.12
CA ASP A 84 0.03 14.23 1.32
C ASP A 84 0.93 14.14 0.07
N GLU A 85 0.97 12.97 -0.57
CA GLU A 85 1.73 12.67 -1.80
C GLU A 85 1.51 13.68 -2.95
N TYR A 86 0.29 14.22 -3.08
CA TYR A 86 -0.04 15.22 -4.11
C TYR A 86 0.56 16.60 -3.81
N TYR A 87 0.78 16.93 -2.53
CA TYR A 87 1.42 18.17 -2.11
C TYR A 87 2.95 18.02 -1.99
N GLU A 88 3.43 16.86 -1.52
CA GLU A 88 4.85 16.56 -1.35
C GLU A 88 5.60 16.45 -2.68
N ASN A 89 4.92 16.04 -3.76
CA ASN A 89 5.49 16.01 -5.11
C ASN A 89 5.29 17.37 -5.82
N PRO A 90 6.34 18.20 -6.01
CA PRO A 90 6.16 19.55 -6.55
C PRO A 90 5.73 19.58 -8.02
N GLN A 91 6.03 18.52 -8.79
CA GLN A 91 5.62 18.42 -10.19
C GLN A 91 4.13 18.12 -10.31
N VAL A 92 3.61 17.26 -9.42
CA VAL A 92 2.18 16.96 -9.33
C VAL A 92 1.43 18.18 -8.80
N LEU A 93 1.88 18.76 -7.68
CA LEU A 93 1.23 19.93 -7.08
C LEU A 93 1.12 21.09 -8.07
N GLN A 94 2.19 21.42 -8.79
CA GLN A 94 2.20 22.50 -9.78
C GLN A 94 1.09 22.37 -10.84
N ASN A 95 0.71 21.14 -11.21
CA ASN A 95 -0.37 20.88 -12.17
C ASN A 95 -1.78 20.91 -11.54
N LEU A 96 -1.89 20.86 -10.21
CA LEU A 96 -3.14 20.81 -9.46
C LEU A 96 -3.52 22.13 -8.77
N GLU A 97 -2.56 23.03 -8.54
CA GLU A 97 -2.77 24.31 -7.83
C GLU A 97 -3.96 25.13 -8.37
N GLU A 98 -4.02 25.38 -9.68
CA GLU A 98 -5.11 26.17 -10.29
C GLU A 98 -6.48 25.48 -10.15
N TYR A 99 -6.52 24.15 -10.22
CA TYR A 99 -7.75 23.37 -10.06
C TYR A 99 -8.24 23.36 -8.61
N LEU A 100 -7.33 23.26 -7.63
CA LEU A 100 -7.66 23.32 -6.21
C LEU A 100 -8.16 24.72 -5.81
N VAL A 101 -7.47 25.77 -6.26
CA VAL A 101 -7.93 27.17 -6.11
C VAL A 101 -9.32 27.36 -6.73
N THR A 102 -9.53 26.85 -7.94
CA THR A 102 -10.82 26.94 -8.65
C THR A 102 -11.93 26.19 -7.90
N TYR A 103 -11.66 24.98 -7.42
CA TYR A 103 -12.61 24.19 -6.63
C TYR A 103 -12.99 24.91 -5.33
N ALA A 104 -12.00 25.35 -4.54
CA ALA A 104 -12.20 26.06 -3.28
C ALA A 104 -13.01 27.34 -3.46
N SER A 105 -12.62 28.20 -4.40
CA SER A 105 -13.37 29.43 -4.71
C SER A 105 -14.77 29.13 -5.24
N THR A 106 -14.97 28.06 -6.00
CA THR A 106 -16.30 27.67 -6.51
C THR A 106 -17.24 27.28 -5.37
N ILE A 107 -16.83 26.39 -4.45
CA ILE A 107 -17.71 25.95 -3.36
C ILE A 107 -17.97 27.07 -2.33
N LEU A 108 -17.00 27.96 -2.09
CA LEU A 108 -17.20 29.15 -1.26
C LEU A 108 -18.23 30.10 -1.91
N ASN A 109 -18.06 30.43 -3.19
CA ASN A 109 -18.99 31.30 -3.92
C ASN A 109 -20.42 30.73 -3.99
N LEU A 110 -20.60 29.42 -4.09
CA LEU A 110 -21.92 28.76 -4.09
C LEU A 110 -22.68 28.93 -2.77
N THR A 111 -21.99 29.23 -1.66
CA THR A 111 -22.64 29.53 -0.36
C THR A 111 -22.92 31.02 -0.15
N GLY A 112 -22.37 31.89 -1.00
CA GLY A 112 -22.33 33.33 -0.76
C GLY A 112 -21.29 33.76 0.28
N PHE A 113 -20.32 32.91 0.61
CA PHE A 113 -19.31 33.22 1.63
C PHE A 113 -18.48 34.45 1.27
N GLY A 114 -18.32 35.32 2.27
CA GLY A 114 -17.50 36.51 2.23
C GLY A 114 -17.87 37.43 3.38
N PHE A 115 -16.99 38.36 3.73
CA PHE A 115 -17.22 39.29 4.84
C PHE A 115 -16.67 40.68 4.52
N GLU A 116 -17.35 41.71 5.04
CA GLU A 116 -17.04 43.10 4.69
C GLU A 116 -15.65 43.51 5.19
N GLY A 117 -14.83 44.06 4.30
CA GLY A 117 -13.49 44.51 4.62
C GLY A 117 -12.41 43.42 4.64
N SER A 118 -12.71 42.21 4.14
CA SER A 118 -11.70 41.14 3.98
C SER A 118 -10.47 41.63 3.20
N GLU A 119 -9.28 41.19 3.63
CA GLU A 119 -8.01 41.54 2.99
C GLU A 119 -7.68 40.71 1.72
N TYR A 120 -8.51 39.73 1.36
CA TYR A 120 -8.25 38.78 0.27
C TYR A 120 -9.24 38.92 -0.90
N ASP A 121 -8.72 39.07 -2.12
CA ASP A 121 -9.52 39.12 -3.36
C ASP A 121 -9.94 37.73 -3.88
N ASN A 122 -9.19 36.67 -3.55
CA ASN A 122 -9.46 35.30 -3.98
C ASN A 122 -9.26 34.31 -2.81
N TYR A 123 -10.35 33.76 -2.30
CA TYR A 123 -10.31 32.85 -1.15
C TYR A 123 -9.69 31.48 -1.46
N GLY A 124 -9.70 31.02 -2.71
CA GLY A 124 -9.05 29.76 -3.11
C GLY A 124 -7.52 29.81 -2.97
N ASP A 125 -6.90 30.97 -3.25
CA ASP A 125 -5.46 31.17 -3.04
C ASP A 125 -5.09 31.11 -1.54
N VAL A 126 -6.00 31.58 -0.68
CA VAL A 126 -5.85 31.50 0.79
C VAL A 126 -5.89 30.05 1.25
N VAL A 127 -6.84 29.25 0.73
CA VAL A 127 -6.94 27.82 1.04
C VAL A 127 -5.67 27.08 0.63
N LEU A 128 -5.23 27.22 -0.63
CA LEU A 128 -4.00 26.60 -1.12
C LEU A 128 -2.78 27.04 -0.30
N GLY A 129 -2.70 28.33 0.06
CA GLY A 129 -1.60 28.88 0.86
C GLY A 129 -1.57 28.38 2.30
N VAL A 130 -2.73 28.05 2.90
CA VAL A 130 -2.81 27.44 4.23
C VAL A 130 -2.46 25.95 4.15
N GLU A 131 -3.02 25.19 3.21
CA GLU A 131 -2.71 23.76 3.05
C GLU A 131 -1.22 23.52 2.74
N LYS A 132 -0.60 24.36 1.90
CA LYS A 132 0.85 24.32 1.65
C LYS A 132 1.70 24.54 2.89
N GLN A 133 1.22 25.28 3.90
CA GLN A 133 1.92 25.41 5.18
C GLN A 133 1.62 24.22 6.11
N LEU A 134 0.40 23.67 6.08
CA LEU A 134 0.03 22.52 6.91
C LEU A 134 0.76 21.23 6.50
N ILE A 135 0.96 20.97 5.19
CA ILE A 135 1.74 19.81 4.73
C ILE A 135 3.21 19.88 5.18
N GLU A 136 3.84 21.08 5.14
CA GLU A 136 5.19 21.26 5.70
C GLU A 136 5.24 20.85 7.18
N LEU A 137 4.14 21.04 7.92
CA LEU A 137 4.06 20.62 9.32
C LEU A 137 3.78 19.12 9.51
N GLN A 138 3.05 18.48 8.60
CA GLN A 138 2.77 17.03 8.66
C GLN A 138 4.05 16.18 8.51
N SER A 139 5.12 16.74 7.93
CA SER A 139 6.44 16.13 8.00
C SER A 139 6.96 15.91 9.44
N TYR A 140 6.48 16.70 10.43
CA TYR A 140 6.79 16.51 11.85
C TYR A 140 5.85 15.52 12.58
N SER A 141 4.72 15.12 11.98
CA SER A 141 3.87 14.03 12.48
C SER A 141 4.22 12.67 11.89
N SER A 142 5.11 12.62 10.89
CA SER A 142 5.82 11.40 10.52
C SER A 142 6.55 10.83 11.73
N LEU A 143 6.24 9.58 12.09
CA LEU A 143 6.89 8.87 13.20
C LEU A 143 8.42 8.88 12.99
N ASP A 144 9.16 9.49 13.92
CA ASP A 144 10.62 9.41 13.91
C ASP A 144 11.03 7.94 14.17
N PRO A 145 11.67 7.24 13.21
CA PRO A 145 12.09 5.85 13.42
C PRO A 145 13.20 5.68 14.48
N VAL A 146 13.73 6.79 15.02
CA VAL A 146 14.67 6.83 16.13
C VAL A 146 13.97 7.09 17.48
N SER A 147 12.72 7.56 17.47
CA SER A 147 11.91 7.75 18.69
C SER A 147 11.51 6.39 19.27
N ALA A 148 11.68 6.23 20.58
CA ALA A 148 11.10 5.10 21.31
C ALA A 148 9.59 5.29 21.56
N ASP A 149 9.11 6.53 21.46
CA ASP A 149 7.74 6.93 21.72
C ASP A 149 7.03 7.13 20.38
N VAL A 150 6.11 6.22 20.06
CA VAL A 150 5.25 6.27 18.85
C VAL A 150 4.23 7.42 18.93
N TYR A 151 3.98 7.90 20.15
CA TYR A 151 3.08 9.00 20.47
C TYR A 151 3.39 9.50 21.89
N TYR A 152 2.79 10.61 22.29
CA TYR A 152 3.00 11.27 23.57
C TYR A 152 1.71 11.30 24.40
N LEU A 153 1.82 11.05 25.70
CA LEU A 153 0.73 11.26 26.66
C LEU A 153 0.89 12.63 27.33
N LEU A 154 -0.17 13.42 27.31
CA LEU A 154 -0.36 14.61 28.14
C LEU A 154 -1.73 14.51 28.80
N SER A 155 -1.94 15.04 30.00
CA SER A 155 -3.30 15.24 30.50
C SER A 155 -4.08 16.19 29.56
N TYR A 156 -5.41 16.04 29.48
CA TYR A 156 -6.26 16.94 28.70
C TYR A 156 -6.02 18.41 29.08
N GLN A 157 -5.84 18.70 30.37
CA GLN A 157 -5.47 20.03 30.84
C GLN A 157 -4.11 20.50 30.29
N GLU A 158 -3.05 19.70 30.40
CA GLU A 158 -1.72 20.07 29.88
C GLU A 158 -1.74 20.28 28.36
N ALA A 159 -2.47 19.45 27.61
CA ALA A 159 -2.65 19.64 26.17
C ALA A 159 -3.39 20.95 25.85
N ALA A 160 -4.41 21.32 26.63
CA ALA A 160 -5.14 22.58 26.48
C ALA A 160 -4.35 23.82 26.92
N GLU A 161 -3.46 23.69 27.90
CA GLU A 161 -2.55 24.76 28.34
C GLU A 161 -1.37 24.97 27.37
N ASN A 162 -0.83 23.89 26.79
CA ASN A 162 0.27 23.94 25.83
C ASN A 162 -0.18 24.39 24.43
N TYR A 163 -1.38 23.98 23.99
CA TYR A 163 -1.90 24.22 22.64
C TYR A 163 -3.28 24.90 22.69
N PRO A 164 -3.38 26.15 23.18
CA PRO A 164 -4.64 26.78 23.55
C PRO A 164 -5.59 27.07 22.39
N LEU A 165 -5.12 27.14 21.14
CA LEU A 165 -5.99 27.24 19.97
C LEU A 165 -6.24 25.87 19.34
N VAL A 166 -5.19 25.17 18.91
CA VAL A 166 -5.36 23.95 18.07
C VAL A 166 -5.91 22.76 18.86
N PHE A 167 -5.67 22.68 20.17
CA PHE A 167 -6.33 21.70 21.05
C PHE A 167 -7.36 22.37 21.97
N GLY A 168 -6.96 23.32 22.82
CA GLY A 168 -7.79 23.80 23.94
C GLY A 168 -9.14 24.38 23.50
N ALA A 169 -9.12 25.45 22.70
CA ALA A 169 -10.35 26.07 22.18
C ALA A 169 -11.12 25.16 21.23
N TYR A 170 -10.44 24.28 20.50
CA TYR A 170 -11.05 23.32 19.57
C TYR A 170 -11.85 22.24 20.32
N ALA A 171 -11.24 21.58 21.32
CA ALA A 171 -11.87 20.57 22.15
C ALA A 171 -13.00 21.15 23.04
N GLU A 172 -12.83 22.39 23.54
CA GLU A 172 -13.92 23.15 24.18
C GLU A 172 -15.12 23.34 23.23
N GLY A 173 -14.86 23.64 21.95
CA GLY A 173 -15.88 23.73 20.91
C GLY A 173 -16.59 22.41 20.61
N MET A 174 -15.85 21.31 20.59
CA MET A 174 -16.41 19.95 20.42
C MET A 174 -17.26 19.49 21.61
N GLN A 175 -17.09 20.08 22.80
CA GLN A 175 -17.77 19.69 24.05
C GLN A 175 -17.43 18.27 24.53
N LEU A 176 -16.21 17.78 24.25
CA LEU A 176 -15.81 16.41 24.62
C LEU A 176 -15.89 16.15 26.13
N LEU A 177 -15.54 17.12 26.99
CA LEU A 177 -15.68 16.99 28.45
C LEU A 177 -17.14 16.93 28.94
N ASP A 178 -18.10 17.43 28.16
CA ASP A 178 -19.53 17.35 28.49
C ASP A 178 -20.15 16.04 27.98
N ASP A 179 -19.71 15.58 26.80
CA ASP A 179 -20.28 14.42 26.09
C ASP A 179 -19.62 13.07 26.44
N ALA A 180 -18.36 13.04 26.88
CA ALA A 180 -17.58 11.81 27.15
C ALA A 180 -17.45 11.52 28.67
N PRO A 181 -18.22 10.56 29.25
CA PRO A 181 -18.33 10.44 30.72
C PRO A 181 -17.05 10.05 31.47
N ALA A 182 -16.04 9.51 30.79
CA ALA A 182 -14.76 9.12 31.38
C ALA A 182 -13.60 10.08 31.06
N LEU A 183 -13.83 11.11 30.23
CA LEU A 183 -12.84 12.14 29.94
C LEU A 183 -12.92 13.25 31.00
N THR A 184 -11.82 13.54 31.67
CA THR A 184 -11.69 14.66 32.61
C THR A 184 -10.47 15.50 32.26
N GLU A 185 -10.32 16.66 32.90
CA GLU A 185 -9.13 17.52 32.78
C GLU A 185 -7.83 16.76 33.15
N ASP A 186 -7.90 15.81 34.07
CA ASP A 186 -6.78 14.94 34.51
C ASP A 186 -6.56 13.69 33.61
N THR A 187 -7.43 13.42 32.62
CA THR A 187 -7.34 12.21 31.77
C THR A 187 -6.27 12.39 30.70
N ASP A 188 -5.37 11.41 30.55
CA ASP A 188 -4.36 11.43 29.49
C ASP A 188 -4.98 11.31 28.09
N VAL A 189 -4.48 12.13 27.16
CA VAL A 189 -4.79 12.13 25.72
C VAL A 189 -3.54 11.77 24.91
N ALA A 190 -3.71 11.10 23.78
CA ALA A 190 -2.64 10.49 23.01
C ALA A 190 -2.29 11.34 21.77
N LEU A 191 -1.24 12.17 21.87
CA LEU A 191 -0.78 13.05 20.79
C LEU A 191 0.20 12.32 19.87
N LEU A 192 -0.09 12.22 18.57
CA LEU A 192 0.84 11.59 17.61
C LEU A 192 2.16 12.34 17.47
N SER A 193 2.16 13.68 17.56
CA SER A 193 3.39 14.46 17.52
C SER A 193 3.29 15.81 18.24
N ILE A 194 4.09 15.96 19.30
CA ILE A 194 4.31 17.24 20.01
C ILE A 194 4.85 18.32 19.05
N ALA A 195 5.78 17.96 18.17
CA ALA A 195 6.40 18.88 17.22
C ALA A 195 5.39 19.43 16.19
N TYR A 196 4.44 18.60 15.73
CA TYR A 196 3.34 19.06 14.90
C TYR A 196 2.51 20.13 15.63
N PHE A 197 2.05 19.86 16.86
CA PHE A 197 1.17 20.78 17.58
C PHE A 197 1.87 22.08 18.01
N GLU A 198 3.16 22.04 18.37
CA GLU A 198 3.96 23.25 18.60
C GLU A 198 3.98 24.14 17.34
N LYS A 199 4.19 23.55 16.16
CA LYS A 199 4.22 24.30 14.90
C LYS A 199 2.86 24.70 14.37
N ALA A 200 1.82 23.91 14.63
CA ALA A 200 0.45 24.26 14.29
C ALA A 200 0.00 25.47 15.12
N GLU A 201 0.27 25.49 16.43
CA GLU A 201 -0.03 26.63 17.32
C GLU A 201 0.76 27.89 16.90
N GLU A 202 2.05 27.78 16.55
CA GLU A 202 2.83 28.87 15.96
C GLU A 202 2.21 29.40 14.66
N LEU A 203 1.87 28.52 13.72
CA LEU A 203 1.29 28.86 12.42
C LEU A 203 -0.06 29.57 12.55
N VAL A 204 -1.00 29.01 13.33
CA VAL A 204 -2.32 29.63 13.51
C VAL A 204 -2.23 30.94 14.27
N MET A 205 -1.19 31.16 15.09
CA MET A 205 -0.90 32.45 15.71
C MET A 205 -0.35 33.49 14.72
N LEU A 206 0.36 33.07 13.66
CA LEU A 206 0.88 33.95 12.61
C LEU A 206 -0.16 34.31 11.53
N LEU A 207 -1.03 33.36 11.13
CA LEU A 207 -2.08 33.59 10.12
C LEU A 207 -3.05 34.71 10.54
N SER A 208 -3.63 35.45 9.60
CA SER A 208 -4.67 36.43 9.94
C SER A 208 -5.98 35.75 10.35
N LEU A 209 -6.84 36.47 11.07
CA LEU A 209 -8.18 35.95 11.39
C LEU A 209 -9.00 35.70 10.12
N ASP A 210 -8.83 36.55 9.10
CA ASP A 210 -9.49 36.44 7.81
C ASP A 210 -9.05 35.17 7.05
N ALA A 211 -7.76 34.83 7.09
CA ALA A 211 -7.24 33.61 6.50
C ALA A 211 -7.81 32.37 7.18
N LEU A 212 -7.80 32.36 8.52
CA LEU A 212 -8.35 31.26 9.32
C LEU A 212 -9.86 31.10 9.10
N LYS A 213 -10.64 32.20 9.07
CA LYS A 213 -12.07 32.16 8.73
C LYS A 213 -12.32 31.56 7.35
N THR A 214 -11.50 31.94 6.38
CA THR A 214 -11.60 31.45 5.01
C THR A 214 -11.33 29.94 4.94
N TYR A 215 -10.25 29.47 5.58
CA TYR A 215 -9.90 28.05 5.61
C TYR A 215 -10.93 27.21 6.38
N VAL A 216 -11.39 27.66 7.55
CA VAL A 216 -12.44 27.00 8.33
C VAL A 216 -13.76 26.95 7.55
N ALA A 217 -14.15 28.02 6.86
CA ALA A 217 -15.33 27.99 5.99
C ALA A 217 -15.16 27.00 4.83
N PHE A 218 -14.02 26.98 4.16
CA PHE A 218 -13.74 26.05 3.08
C PHE A 218 -13.80 24.59 3.55
N ALA A 219 -13.11 24.22 4.63
CA ALA A 219 -13.09 22.86 5.16
C ALA A 219 -14.50 22.39 5.57
N TYR A 220 -15.27 23.25 6.26
CA TYR A 220 -16.66 22.98 6.60
C TYR A 220 -17.53 22.74 5.35
N ILE A 221 -17.44 23.60 4.33
CA ILE A 221 -18.19 23.42 3.08
C ILE A 221 -17.73 22.15 2.35
N ASN A 222 -16.42 21.90 2.25
CA ASN A 222 -15.85 20.74 1.56
C ASN A 222 -16.32 19.41 2.18
N GLY A 223 -16.34 19.31 3.51
CA GLY A 223 -16.82 18.14 4.26
C GLY A 223 -18.31 17.82 4.06
N PHE A 224 -19.10 18.81 3.60
CA PHE A 224 -20.53 18.67 3.32
C PHE A 224 -20.92 18.73 1.84
N ALA A 225 -20.04 19.21 0.95
CA ALA A 225 -20.37 19.47 -0.46
C ALA A 225 -20.89 18.23 -1.23
N LYS A 226 -20.54 17.00 -0.82
CA LYS A 226 -21.10 15.76 -1.38
C LYS A 226 -22.60 15.53 -1.08
N TYR A 227 -23.17 16.27 -0.13
CA TYR A 227 -24.55 16.09 0.35
C TYR A 227 -25.52 17.23 -0.07
N LEU A 228 -25.02 18.29 -0.71
CA LEU A 228 -25.77 19.49 -1.08
C LEU A 228 -26.46 19.37 -2.46
N SER A 229 -26.78 20.51 -3.07
CA SER A 229 -27.36 20.64 -4.42
C SER A 229 -26.38 20.31 -5.54
N GLU A 230 -26.91 20.13 -6.74
CA GLU A 230 -26.20 19.76 -7.97
C GLU A 230 -24.95 20.60 -8.27
N PRO A 231 -24.92 21.94 -8.11
CA PRO A 231 -23.68 22.73 -8.34
C PRO A 231 -22.49 22.29 -7.47
N PHE A 232 -22.71 21.88 -6.22
CA PHE A 232 -21.63 21.36 -5.37
C PHE A 232 -21.17 19.96 -5.83
N LEU A 233 -22.11 19.12 -6.28
CA LEU A 233 -21.78 17.80 -6.84
C LEU A 233 -20.97 17.94 -8.12
N THR A 234 -21.31 18.89 -8.98
CA THR A 234 -20.57 19.22 -10.21
C THR A 234 -19.16 19.71 -9.89
N ALA A 235 -19.00 20.71 -9.01
CA ALA A 235 -17.67 21.21 -8.63
C ALA A 235 -16.78 20.10 -8.03
N ARG A 236 -17.35 19.22 -7.18
CA ARG A 236 -16.64 18.04 -6.65
C ARG A 236 -16.30 17.01 -7.72
N TYR A 237 -17.19 16.81 -8.69
CA TYR A 237 -16.95 15.89 -9.81
C TYR A 237 -15.82 16.42 -10.71
N GLU A 238 -15.88 17.68 -11.10
CA GLU A 238 -14.84 18.32 -11.92
C GLU A 238 -13.46 18.19 -11.26
N PHE A 239 -13.33 18.51 -9.96
CA PHE A 239 -12.06 18.38 -9.26
C PHE A 239 -11.67 16.92 -8.96
N PHE A 240 -12.37 16.23 -8.06
CA PHE A 240 -11.97 14.92 -7.53
C PHE A 240 -12.15 13.76 -8.52
N ARG A 241 -12.86 13.94 -9.64
CA ARG A 241 -13.15 12.86 -10.59
C ARG A 241 -12.54 13.13 -11.95
N VAL A 242 -12.69 14.33 -12.51
CA VAL A 242 -12.09 14.68 -13.80
C VAL A 242 -10.60 15.01 -13.61
N THR A 243 -10.25 16.00 -12.79
CA THR A 243 -8.84 16.41 -12.61
C THR A 243 -8.00 15.33 -11.92
N ILE A 244 -8.45 14.80 -10.77
CA ILE A 244 -7.63 13.86 -9.96
C ILE A 244 -7.65 12.42 -10.51
N LEU A 245 -8.78 11.95 -11.05
CA LEU A 245 -8.97 10.54 -11.46
C LEU A 245 -9.19 10.34 -12.97
N GLY A 246 -9.10 11.39 -13.78
CA GLY A 246 -9.21 11.30 -15.25
C GLY A 246 -10.55 10.78 -15.78
N THR A 247 -11.66 10.87 -15.03
CA THR A 247 -12.92 10.22 -15.44
C THR A 247 -13.75 11.06 -16.41
N ASP A 248 -14.16 10.47 -17.53
CA ASP A 248 -14.95 11.13 -18.59
C ASP A 248 -16.43 11.40 -18.26
N SER A 249 -17.02 10.70 -17.29
CA SER A 249 -18.46 10.84 -17.00
C SER A 249 -18.83 10.70 -15.51
N PRO A 250 -19.84 11.45 -15.03
CA PRO A 250 -20.31 11.35 -13.67
C PRO A 250 -21.00 10.01 -13.40
N ARG A 251 -20.83 9.51 -12.18
CA ARG A 251 -21.57 8.33 -11.70
C ARG A 251 -23.07 8.64 -11.69
N ARG A 252 -23.89 7.62 -11.95
CA ARG A 252 -25.35 7.72 -11.80
C ARG A 252 -25.70 8.03 -10.34
N MET A 253 -26.77 8.81 -10.12
CA MET A 253 -27.14 9.25 -8.77
C MET A 253 -27.46 8.05 -7.86
N GLU A 254 -28.02 6.96 -8.39
CA GLU A 254 -28.27 5.73 -7.62
C GLU A 254 -26.98 5.14 -7.06
N THR A 255 -25.87 5.21 -7.81
CA THR A 255 -24.54 4.75 -7.37
C THR A 255 -23.93 5.68 -6.33
N VAL A 256 -24.12 7.00 -6.48
CA VAL A 256 -23.68 8.00 -5.48
C VAL A 256 -24.44 7.82 -4.17
N CYS A 257 -25.76 7.71 -4.23
CA CYS A 257 -26.61 7.49 -3.06
C CYS A 257 -26.37 6.13 -2.41
N ALA A 258 -26.14 5.06 -3.18
CA ALA A 258 -25.77 3.74 -2.63
C ALA A 258 -24.42 3.78 -1.89
N ALA A 259 -23.43 4.55 -2.36
CA ALA A 259 -22.20 4.77 -1.61
C ALA A 259 -22.47 5.49 -0.29
N HIS A 260 -23.28 6.56 -0.30
CA HIS A 260 -23.66 7.25 0.94
C HIS A 260 -24.40 6.36 1.95
N LEU A 261 -25.17 5.36 1.50
CA LEU A 261 -25.74 4.36 2.41
C LEU A 261 -24.65 3.55 3.13
N ALA A 262 -23.63 3.08 2.39
CA ALA A 262 -22.52 2.32 2.96
C ALA A 262 -21.61 3.17 3.84
N ASP A 263 -21.43 4.46 3.54
CA ASP A 263 -20.64 5.41 4.34
C ASP A 263 -21.33 5.78 5.67
N LEU A 264 -22.65 5.98 5.64
CA LEU A 264 -23.42 6.59 6.75
C LEU A 264 -24.17 5.57 7.60
N LEU A 265 -24.58 4.44 7.02
CA LEU A 265 -25.26 3.33 7.70
C LEU A 265 -24.63 1.98 7.27
N PRO A 266 -23.31 1.79 7.46
CA PRO A 266 -22.60 0.60 7.01
C PRO A 266 -23.23 -0.73 7.46
N VAL A 267 -23.64 -0.85 8.73
CA VAL A 267 -24.21 -2.07 9.32
C VAL A 267 -25.55 -2.39 8.68
N HIS A 268 -26.50 -1.45 8.70
CA HIS A 268 -27.82 -1.66 8.10
C HIS A 268 -27.74 -1.91 6.60
N THR A 269 -26.84 -1.22 5.89
CA THR A 269 -26.66 -1.40 4.44
C THR A 269 -26.11 -2.78 4.11
N GLY A 270 -25.12 -3.26 4.87
CA GLY A 270 -24.53 -4.59 4.71
C GLY A 270 -25.55 -5.71 4.94
N VAL A 271 -26.34 -5.61 6.01
CA VAL A 271 -27.36 -6.62 6.33
C VAL A 271 -28.51 -6.61 5.32
N GLN A 272 -28.88 -5.45 4.75
CA GLN A 272 -29.82 -5.41 3.62
C GLN A 272 -29.23 -6.07 2.37
N TYR A 273 -27.95 -5.85 2.05
CA TYR A 273 -27.26 -6.49 0.93
C TYR A 273 -27.25 -8.03 1.05
N VAL A 274 -26.89 -8.57 2.23
CA VAL A 274 -26.90 -10.02 2.47
C VAL A 274 -28.32 -10.60 2.40
N ALA A 275 -29.32 -9.89 2.93
CA ALA A 275 -30.72 -10.32 2.84
C ALA A 275 -31.22 -10.38 1.37
N GLN A 276 -30.82 -9.44 0.52
CA GLN A 276 -31.16 -9.44 -0.91
C GLN A 276 -30.50 -10.60 -1.69
N ARG A 277 -29.35 -11.10 -1.23
CA ARG A 277 -28.71 -12.31 -1.77
C ARG A 277 -29.36 -13.63 -1.29
N GLY A 278 -30.48 -13.56 -0.57
CA GLY A 278 -31.18 -14.71 0.00
C GLY A 278 -30.64 -15.16 1.37
N GLY A 279 -29.72 -14.39 1.96
CA GLY A 279 -28.86 -14.84 3.06
C GLY A 279 -27.66 -15.63 2.53
N MET A 280 -26.55 -15.61 3.27
CA MET A 280 -25.27 -16.18 2.82
C MET A 280 -24.68 -17.21 3.80
N LYS A 281 -25.52 -17.86 4.62
CA LYS A 281 -25.07 -18.82 5.65
C LYS A 281 -24.27 -19.98 5.05
N GLU A 282 -24.82 -20.68 4.07
CA GLU A 282 -24.17 -21.85 3.43
C GLU A 282 -22.89 -21.44 2.68
N THR A 283 -22.90 -20.29 1.99
CA THR A 283 -21.72 -19.70 1.35
C THR A 283 -20.63 -19.36 2.37
N GLY A 284 -21.03 -18.79 3.52
CA GLY A 284 -20.15 -18.47 4.64
C GLY A 284 -19.53 -19.71 5.29
N GLU A 285 -20.30 -20.79 5.44
CA GLU A 285 -19.81 -22.08 5.97
C GLU A 285 -18.73 -22.70 5.07
N VAL A 286 -18.86 -22.59 3.73
CA VAL A 286 -17.79 -23.04 2.81
C VAL A 286 -16.61 -22.07 2.80
N PHE A 287 -16.87 -20.77 2.90
CA PHE A 287 -15.83 -19.75 2.94
C PHE A 287 -14.94 -19.90 4.18
N ILE A 288 -15.51 -20.04 5.39
CA ILE A 288 -14.73 -20.15 6.62
C ILE A 288 -13.87 -21.42 6.64
N THR A 289 -14.33 -22.54 6.08
CA THR A 289 -13.49 -23.75 5.92
C THR A 289 -12.25 -23.48 5.07
N MET A 290 -12.36 -22.68 4.01
CA MET A 290 -11.20 -22.28 3.21
C MET A 290 -10.25 -21.36 3.99
N VAL A 291 -10.78 -20.44 4.81
CA VAL A 291 -9.96 -19.59 5.70
C VAL A 291 -9.19 -20.43 6.72
N GLU A 292 -9.84 -21.41 7.34
CA GLU A 292 -9.22 -22.37 8.27
C GLU A 292 -8.07 -23.13 7.58
N GLU A 293 -8.26 -23.62 6.34
CA GLU A 293 -7.20 -24.31 5.58
C GLU A 293 -6.00 -23.40 5.23
N VAL A 294 -6.22 -22.11 4.95
CA VAL A 294 -5.13 -21.13 4.75
C VAL A 294 -4.38 -20.87 6.06
N LEU A 295 -5.11 -20.68 7.17
CA LEU A 295 -4.52 -20.42 8.49
C LEU A 295 -3.68 -21.61 8.99
N ASP A 296 -4.21 -22.83 8.91
CA ASP A 296 -3.49 -24.07 9.25
C ASP A 296 -2.21 -24.24 8.41
N THR A 297 -2.26 -23.87 7.12
CA THR A 297 -1.10 -23.89 6.23
C THR A 297 -0.05 -22.86 6.66
N MET A 298 -0.48 -21.64 7.01
CA MET A 298 0.42 -20.60 7.52
C MET A 298 1.07 -21.01 8.85
N ILE A 299 0.30 -21.56 9.79
CA ILE A 299 0.80 -22.13 11.05
C ILE A 299 1.89 -23.18 10.77
N THR A 300 1.62 -24.14 9.89
CA THR A 300 2.57 -25.20 9.49
C THR A 300 3.86 -24.63 8.88
N ASN A 301 3.76 -23.56 8.10
CA ASN A 301 4.93 -22.87 7.55
C ASN A 301 5.72 -22.16 8.66
N ILE A 302 5.06 -21.41 9.55
CA ILE A 302 5.69 -20.75 10.71
C ILE A 302 6.41 -21.75 11.61
N GLU A 303 5.89 -22.97 11.81
CA GLU A 303 6.57 -24.03 12.57
C GLU A 303 7.94 -24.42 11.99
N THR A 304 8.15 -24.21 10.68
CA THR A 304 9.34 -24.70 9.96
C THR A 304 10.26 -23.61 9.39
N LEU A 305 9.86 -22.33 9.40
CA LEU A 305 10.72 -21.20 8.96
C LEU A 305 12.07 -21.17 9.70
N ASP A 306 13.17 -21.30 8.99
CA ASP A 306 14.53 -21.43 9.56
C ASP A 306 15.08 -20.15 10.19
N TRP A 307 14.62 -18.99 9.74
CA TRP A 307 15.08 -17.67 10.17
C TRP A 307 14.39 -17.13 11.44
N LEU A 308 13.30 -17.76 11.90
CA LEU A 308 12.66 -17.44 13.18
C LEU A 308 13.36 -18.16 14.34
N ASP A 309 13.77 -17.42 15.36
CA ASP A 309 14.20 -18.03 16.63
C ASP A 309 13.01 -18.71 17.35
N GLU A 310 13.31 -19.63 18.30
CA GLU A 310 12.29 -20.40 19.02
C GLU A 310 11.28 -19.54 19.80
N LEU A 311 11.71 -18.42 20.38
CA LEU A 311 10.85 -17.53 21.16
C LEU A 311 9.93 -16.72 20.25
N THR A 312 10.47 -16.09 19.21
CA THR A 312 9.64 -15.34 18.25
C THR A 312 8.67 -16.27 17.53
N ARG A 313 9.09 -17.49 17.14
CA ARG A 313 8.19 -18.51 16.57
C ARG A 313 7.03 -18.85 17.50
N ALA A 314 7.29 -19.07 18.79
CA ALA A 314 6.23 -19.36 19.77
C ALA A 314 5.25 -18.18 19.91
N ASN A 315 5.73 -16.94 19.84
CA ASN A 315 4.88 -15.75 19.90
C ASN A 315 4.06 -15.53 18.61
N VAL A 316 4.65 -15.77 17.42
CA VAL A 316 3.93 -15.72 16.13
C VAL A 316 2.82 -16.77 16.11
N LEU A 317 3.11 -18.00 16.54
CA LEU A 317 2.10 -19.05 16.69
C LEU A 317 1.02 -18.65 17.70
N LYS A 318 1.36 -18.02 18.82
CA LYS A 318 0.37 -17.50 19.78
C LYS A 318 -0.55 -16.45 19.12
N LYS A 319 -0.02 -15.55 18.29
CA LYS A 319 -0.81 -14.53 17.58
C LYS A 319 -1.74 -15.14 16.53
N LEU A 320 -1.26 -16.10 15.73
CA LEU A 320 -2.09 -16.85 14.77
C LEU A 320 -3.22 -17.64 15.47
N ASN A 321 -2.93 -18.28 16.60
CA ASN A 321 -3.95 -19.01 17.39
C ASN A 321 -4.94 -18.09 18.12
N ALA A 322 -4.66 -16.79 18.21
CA ALA A 322 -5.52 -15.76 18.79
C ALA A 322 -6.19 -14.89 17.72
N LEU A 323 -6.04 -15.22 16.44
CA LEU A 323 -6.63 -14.47 15.34
C LEU A 323 -8.14 -14.70 15.30
N GLU A 324 -8.90 -13.62 15.39
CA GLU A 324 -10.36 -13.65 15.27
C GLU A 324 -10.77 -13.41 13.81
N ILE A 325 -11.77 -14.17 13.31
CA ILE A 325 -12.23 -14.09 11.92
C ILE A 325 -13.70 -13.68 11.90
N MET A 326 -13.99 -12.50 11.36
CA MET A 326 -15.35 -11.99 11.14
C MET A 326 -15.70 -12.10 9.65
N TYR A 327 -16.93 -12.49 9.31
CA TYR A 327 -17.28 -12.73 7.90
C TYR A 327 -18.78 -12.57 7.62
N VAL A 328 -19.10 -12.31 6.34
CA VAL A 328 -20.46 -12.16 5.78
C VAL A 328 -21.24 -10.93 6.29
N GLN A 329 -21.53 -10.80 7.58
CA GLN A 329 -22.22 -9.61 8.11
C GLN A 329 -22.06 -9.45 9.63
N PRO A 330 -22.25 -8.21 10.15
CA PRO A 330 -22.52 -7.98 11.56
C PRO A 330 -23.79 -8.70 12.05
N ASP A 331 -23.87 -8.85 13.37
CA ASP A 331 -24.97 -9.51 14.05
C ASP A 331 -26.15 -8.55 14.33
N ALA A 332 -27.10 -8.96 15.17
CA ALA A 332 -28.28 -8.14 15.47
C ALA A 332 -28.00 -6.98 16.44
N GLU A 333 -27.03 -7.11 17.34
CA GLU A 333 -26.70 -6.11 18.35
C GLU A 333 -26.04 -4.88 17.71
N GLN A 334 -25.15 -5.12 16.74
CA GLN A 334 -24.55 -4.04 15.95
C GLN A 334 -25.59 -3.23 15.12
N LEU A 335 -26.70 -3.84 14.66
CA LEU A 335 -27.78 -3.04 14.04
C LEU A 335 -28.46 -2.11 15.05
N ASP A 336 -28.77 -2.63 16.24
CA ASP A 336 -29.43 -1.83 17.27
C ASP A 336 -28.50 -0.70 17.77
N LYS A 337 -27.18 -0.95 17.84
CA LYS A 337 -26.12 0.07 18.11
C LYS A 337 -26.07 1.15 17.04
N GLU A 338 -26.00 0.81 15.74
CA GLU A 338 -25.99 1.82 14.65
C GLU A 338 -27.30 2.61 14.58
N ALA A 339 -28.42 2.04 15.01
CA ALA A 339 -29.71 2.73 15.11
C ALA A 339 -29.84 3.62 16.36
N GLU A 340 -28.93 3.54 17.34
CA GLU A 340 -29.04 4.31 18.57
C GLU A 340 -28.91 5.82 18.31
N GLY A 341 -29.71 6.63 19.00
CA GLY A 341 -29.84 8.07 18.74
C GLY A 341 -30.54 8.45 17.43
N LEU A 342 -30.68 7.52 16.47
CA LEU A 342 -31.34 7.81 15.19
C LEU A 342 -32.86 7.81 15.32
N ALA A 343 -33.44 9.00 15.20
CA ALA A 343 -34.87 9.15 14.95
C ALA A 343 -35.25 8.60 13.56
N LYS A 344 -36.55 8.51 13.27
CA LYS A 344 -37.03 8.18 11.93
C LYS A 344 -36.58 9.27 10.94
N LEU A 345 -35.67 8.91 10.03
CA LEU A 345 -35.20 9.76 8.94
C LEU A 345 -36.34 10.29 8.05
N ASP A 346 -36.19 11.51 7.57
CA ASP A 346 -37.13 12.17 6.66
C ASP A 346 -36.89 11.70 5.20
N LEU A 347 -37.94 11.62 4.40
CA LEU A 347 -37.85 11.13 3.02
C LEU A 347 -37.38 12.20 2.01
N THR A 348 -37.30 13.46 2.43
CA THR A 348 -37.07 14.64 1.59
C THR A 348 -35.94 15.55 2.12
N ALA A 349 -35.51 15.40 3.37
CA ALA A 349 -34.47 16.22 3.98
C ALA A 349 -33.11 15.48 4.10
N PHE A 350 -32.45 15.23 2.96
CA PHE A 350 -31.19 14.47 2.93
C PHE A 350 -30.10 15.05 3.83
N PHE A 351 -29.85 16.36 3.76
CA PHE A 351 -28.83 17.01 4.58
C PHE A 351 -29.08 16.82 6.09
N ALA A 352 -30.32 17.04 6.54
CA ALA A 352 -30.68 16.88 7.95
C ALA A 352 -30.55 15.41 8.42
N ASN A 353 -30.81 14.43 7.54
CA ASN A 353 -30.54 13.03 7.84
C ASN A 353 -29.03 12.77 8.00
N VAL A 354 -28.19 13.33 7.12
CA VAL A 354 -26.72 13.20 7.20
C VAL A 354 -26.19 13.83 8.49
N GLU A 355 -26.64 15.04 8.82
CA GLU A 355 -26.26 15.76 10.05
C GLU A 355 -26.65 14.98 11.31
N LEU A 356 -27.89 14.46 11.37
CA LEU A 356 -28.36 13.62 12.48
C LEU A 356 -27.50 12.34 12.63
N ILE A 357 -27.19 11.66 11.53
CA ILE A 357 -26.38 10.44 11.54
C ILE A 357 -24.95 10.74 12.01
N LYS A 358 -24.31 11.78 11.45
CA LYS A 358 -22.96 12.18 11.86
C LYS A 358 -22.91 12.60 13.34
N MET A 359 -23.92 13.33 13.83
CA MET A 359 -23.99 13.76 15.23
C MET A 359 -24.21 12.58 16.18
N ALA A 360 -25.07 11.61 15.82
CA ALA A 360 -25.25 10.39 16.60
C ALA A 360 -23.94 9.57 16.68
N ARG A 361 -23.22 9.45 15.55
CA ARG A 361 -21.90 8.80 15.51
C ARG A 361 -20.86 9.54 16.37
N PHE A 362 -20.82 10.87 16.34
CA PHE A 362 -19.94 11.65 17.20
C PHE A 362 -20.21 11.40 18.69
N VAL A 363 -21.48 11.39 19.12
CA VAL A 363 -21.83 11.09 20.52
C VAL A 363 -21.42 9.67 20.89
N ALA A 364 -21.67 8.68 20.03
CA ALA A 364 -21.26 7.29 20.28
C ALA A 364 -19.74 7.15 20.42
N LEU A 365 -18.96 7.83 19.57
CA LEU A 365 -17.49 7.85 19.66
C LEU A 365 -17.02 8.56 20.94
N ALA A 366 -17.57 9.73 21.27
CA ALA A 366 -17.25 10.44 22.51
C ALA A 366 -17.51 9.58 23.76
N TRP A 367 -18.62 8.83 23.77
CA TRP A 367 -18.95 7.86 24.82
C TRP A 367 -17.98 6.66 24.89
N ALA A 368 -17.30 6.32 23.80
CA ALA A 368 -16.33 5.23 23.79
C ALA A 368 -15.02 5.59 24.49
N ILE A 369 -14.66 6.89 24.60
CA ILE A 369 -13.43 7.36 25.26
C ILE A 369 -13.37 6.84 26.71
N GLY A 370 -12.29 6.15 27.06
CA GLY A 370 -12.09 5.54 28.38
C GLY A 370 -12.96 4.30 28.66
N GLY A 371 -13.83 3.92 27.74
CA GLY A 371 -14.58 2.68 27.74
C GLY A 371 -13.84 1.53 27.06
N ASP A 372 -14.38 0.32 27.20
CA ASP A 372 -13.84 -0.89 26.56
C ASP A 372 -13.94 -0.79 25.02
N VAL A 373 -12.96 -1.35 24.31
CA VAL A 373 -12.95 -1.46 22.83
C VAL A 373 -14.02 -2.46 22.39
N ASP A 374 -14.93 -2.05 21.50
CA ASP A 374 -15.90 -2.94 20.88
C ASP A 374 -15.22 -3.82 19.83
N ARG A 375 -15.00 -5.09 20.18
CA ARG A 375 -14.38 -6.10 19.30
C ARG A 375 -15.34 -6.65 18.25
N ASP A 376 -16.64 -6.36 18.35
CA ASP A 376 -17.64 -6.80 17.37
C ASP A 376 -17.96 -5.69 16.33
N GLU A 377 -17.30 -4.52 16.42
CA GLU A 377 -17.48 -3.40 15.49
C GLU A 377 -16.87 -3.66 14.10
N TRP A 378 -17.60 -3.27 13.06
CA TRP A 378 -17.18 -3.43 11.66
C TRP A 378 -16.66 -2.10 11.08
N GLY A 379 -15.39 -2.05 10.70
CA GLY A 379 -14.75 -0.89 10.06
C GLY A 379 -15.27 -0.58 8.66
N MET A 380 -16.04 -1.48 8.03
CA MET A 380 -16.72 -1.21 6.76
C MET A 380 -18.04 -1.98 6.64
N SER A 381 -18.95 -1.47 5.79
CA SER A 381 -20.19 -2.17 5.46
C SER A 381 -19.92 -3.58 4.94
N SER A 382 -20.73 -4.56 5.34
CA SER A 382 -20.59 -5.92 4.80
C SER A 382 -20.99 -6.05 3.32
N ALA A 383 -21.53 -4.98 2.71
CA ALA A 383 -21.73 -4.84 1.28
C ALA A 383 -20.45 -4.49 0.50
N SER A 384 -19.36 -4.10 1.18
CA SER A 384 -18.08 -3.73 0.56
C SER A 384 -17.41 -4.90 -0.16
N VAL A 385 -16.78 -4.61 -1.30
CA VAL A 385 -15.96 -5.57 -2.06
C VAL A 385 -14.49 -5.38 -1.67
N ASN A 386 -14.17 -5.67 -0.41
CA ASN A 386 -12.82 -5.58 0.15
C ASN A 386 -12.71 -6.55 1.35
N ALA A 387 -11.51 -6.67 1.93
CA ALA A 387 -11.27 -7.24 3.25
C ALA A 387 -10.33 -6.30 4.04
N TYR A 388 -10.08 -6.61 5.31
CA TYR A 388 -9.10 -5.89 6.14
C TYR A 388 -8.62 -6.72 7.33
N TYR A 389 -7.46 -6.33 7.87
CA TYR A 389 -6.92 -6.75 9.17
C TYR A 389 -6.88 -5.56 10.14
N THR A 390 -7.28 -5.78 11.39
CA THR A 390 -7.22 -4.78 12.47
C THR A 390 -6.13 -5.15 13.49
N PRO A 391 -5.02 -4.38 13.59
CA PRO A 391 -3.90 -4.75 14.45
C PRO A 391 -4.21 -4.82 15.95
N TYR A 392 -5.02 -3.89 16.46
CA TYR A 392 -5.29 -3.76 17.90
C TYR A 392 -6.33 -4.76 18.43
N THR A 393 -7.20 -5.30 17.57
CA THR A 393 -8.05 -6.44 17.94
C THR A 393 -7.47 -7.79 17.53
N ASN A 394 -6.45 -7.84 16.66
CA ASN A 394 -5.93 -9.06 16.02
C ASN A 394 -7.06 -9.81 15.27
N GLN A 395 -7.78 -9.08 14.43
CA GLN A 395 -8.93 -9.57 13.67
C GLN A 395 -8.70 -9.47 12.16
N VAL A 396 -9.24 -10.43 11.41
CA VAL A 396 -9.43 -10.34 9.95
C VAL A 396 -10.92 -10.35 9.62
N VAL A 397 -11.35 -9.50 8.68
CA VAL A 397 -12.77 -9.30 8.38
C VAL A 397 -13.07 -9.42 6.88
N PHE A 398 -14.02 -10.28 6.55
CA PHE A 398 -14.40 -10.61 5.17
C PHE A 398 -15.89 -10.31 4.88
N PRO A 399 -16.21 -9.06 4.47
CA PRO A 399 -17.51 -8.65 3.94
C PRO A 399 -18.15 -9.61 2.94
N ALA A 400 -19.46 -9.78 3.02
CA ALA A 400 -20.25 -10.51 2.02
C ALA A 400 -20.10 -9.96 0.59
N GLY A 401 -19.82 -8.67 0.43
CA GLY A 401 -19.54 -8.06 -0.87
C GLY A 401 -18.26 -8.60 -1.53
N LEU A 402 -17.29 -9.11 -0.78
CA LEU A 402 -16.14 -9.81 -1.35
C LEU A 402 -16.46 -11.27 -1.70
N ILE A 403 -17.38 -11.90 -0.96
CA ILE A 403 -17.76 -13.32 -1.12
C ILE A 403 -18.76 -13.48 -2.29
N GLN A 404 -18.27 -13.24 -3.52
CA GLN A 404 -18.98 -13.43 -4.79
C GLN A 404 -17.99 -13.58 -5.97
N GLN A 405 -18.48 -14.06 -7.11
CA GLN A 405 -17.71 -14.11 -8.36
C GLN A 405 -17.18 -12.70 -8.73
N PRO A 406 -15.94 -12.57 -9.23
CA PRO A 406 -15.01 -13.64 -9.61
C PRO A 406 -14.19 -14.22 -8.46
N PHE A 407 -14.28 -13.66 -7.24
CA PHE A 407 -13.46 -14.08 -6.10
C PHE A 407 -13.92 -15.40 -5.48
N PHE A 408 -15.22 -15.60 -5.32
CA PHE A 408 -15.76 -16.79 -4.64
C PHE A 408 -17.08 -17.32 -5.21
N ASP A 409 -17.11 -18.64 -5.37
CA ASP A 409 -18.30 -19.44 -5.63
C ASP A 409 -18.03 -20.83 -5.05
N ALA A 410 -18.92 -21.32 -4.19
CA ALA A 410 -18.76 -22.60 -3.53
C ALA A 410 -18.80 -23.81 -4.50
N SER A 411 -19.16 -23.59 -5.77
CA SER A 411 -19.15 -24.62 -6.82
C SER A 411 -17.89 -24.61 -7.70
N ASN A 412 -16.99 -23.62 -7.55
CA ASN A 412 -15.73 -23.55 -8.29
C ASN A 412 -14.76 -24.67 -7.86
N GLU A 413 -13.78 -24.99 -8.71
CA GLU A 413 -12.69 -25.89 -8.32
C GLU A 413 -11.82 -25.25 -7.22
N ALA A 414 -11.30 -26.05 -6.29
CA ALA A 414 -10.47 -25.56 -5.19
C ALA A 414 -9.31 -24.68 -5.67
N ALA A 415 -8.64 -25.05 -6.78
CA ALA A 415 -7.56 -24.24 -7.36
C ALA A 415 -7.99 -22.82 -7.76
N GLN A 416 -9.25 -22.63 -8.17
CA GLN A 416 -9.81 -21.31 -8.45
C GLN A 416 -10.08 -20.56 -7.14
N ILE A 417 -10.77 -21.18 -6.18
CA ILE A 417 -11.11 -20.57 -4.88
C ILE A 417 -9.85 -20.11 -4.13
N PHE A 418 -8.83 -20.97 -4.04
CA PHE A 418 -7.56 -20.63 -3.38
C PHE A 418 -6.74 -19.63 -4.18
N GLY A 419 -6.76 -19.71 -5.52
CA GLY A 419 -6.04 -18.78 -6.40
C GLY A 419 -6.67 -17.38 -6.49
N SER A 420 -7.94 -17.22 -6.12
CA SER A 420 -8.63 -15.92 -6.04
C SER A 420 -8.78 -15.45 -4.58
N LEU A 421 -9.77 -15.95 -3.84
CA LEU A 421 -10.06 -15.44 -2.49
C LEU A 421 -9.08 -15.99 -1.45
N GLY A 422 -8.50 -17.18 -1.65
CA GLY A 422 -7.48 -17.71 -0.74
C GLY A 422 -6.19 -16.88 -0.68
N VAL A 423 -5.81 -16.22 -1.79
CA VAL A 423 -4.71 -15.26 -1.81
C VAL A 423 -5.03 -14.03 -0.96
N VAL A 424 -6.27 -13.51 -1.04
CA VAL A 424 -6.72 -12.38 -0.21
C VAL A 424 -6.76 -12.77 1.27
N VAL A 425 -7.24 -13.97 1.61
CA VAL A 425 -7.17 -14.48 2.99
C VAL A 425 -5.72 -14.54 3.49
N GLY A 426 -4.79 -15.06 2.68
CA GLY A 426 -3.37 -15.07 3.02
C GLY A 426 -2.77 -13.65 3.18
N HIS A 427 -3.24 -12.68 2.39
CA HIS A 427 -2.86 -11.26 2.49
C HIS A 427 -3.32 -10.65 3.83
N GLU A 428 -4.60 -10.77 4.19
CA GLU A 428 -5.11 -10.23 5.46
C GLU A 428 -4.42 -10.84 6.68
N ILE A 429 -4.18 -12.16 6.69
CA ILE A 429 -3.46 -12.80 7.81
C ILE A 429 -1.99 -12.33 7.84
N SER A 430 -1.39 -12.04 6.68
CA SER A 430 -0.01 -11.53 6.58
C SER A 430 0.13 -10.10 7.10
N HIS A 431 -0.91 -9.27 7.04
CA HIS A 431 -0.92 -7.94 7.70
C HIS A 431 -0.71 -8.03 9.22
N GLY A 432 -0.99 -9.19 9.84
CA GLY A 432 -0.60 -9.46 11.23
C GLY A 432 0.91 -9.49 11.50
N PHE A 433 1.75 -9.53 10.45
CA PHE A 433 3.20 -9.75 10.53
C PHE A 433 4.01 -8.87 9.54
N ASP A 434 3.38 -7.87 8.92
CA ASP A 434 4.07 -6.87 8.13
C ASP A 434 4.84 -5.87 9.02
N ASN A 435 5.43 -4.84 8.41
CA ASN A 435 6.20 -3.80 9.09
C ASN A 435 5.42 -3.03 10.18
N THR A 436 4.08 -3.06 10.15
CA THR A 436 3.18 -2.41 11.09
C THR A 436 2.62 -3.43 12.07
N GLY A 437 2.00 -4.51 11.58
CA GLY A 437 1.37 -5.56 12.37
C GLY A 437 2.34 -6.36 13.24
N ALA A 438 3.62 -6.50 12.84
CA ALA A 438 4.64 -7.15 13.66
C ALA A 438 4.89 -6.43 15.01
N ASN A 439 4.55 -5.15 15.14
CA ASN A 439 4.66 -4.43 16.41
C ASN A 439 3.54 -4.80 17.40
N PHE A 440 2.43 -5.38 16.94
CA PHE A 440 1.26 -5.72 17.75
C PHE A 440 1.31 -7.20 18.18
N ASP A 441 1.17 -7.46 19.48
CA ASP A 441 1.18 -8.81 20.03
C ASP A 441 -0.13 -9.58 19.78
N ALA A 442 -0.23 -10.81 20.33
CA ALA A 442 -1.40 -11.67 20.19
C ALA A 442 -2.71 -11.12 20.79
N ASN A 443 -2.63 -10.10 21.64
CA ASN A 443 -3.79 -9.40 22.19
C ASN A 443 -4.04 -8.06 21.46
N GLY A 444 -3.17 -7.69 20.51
CA GLY A 444 -3.19 -6.40 19.82
C GLY A 444 -2.56 -5.23 20.57
N ASN A 445 -1.65 -5.48 21.54
CA ASN A 445 -0.88 -4.40 22.16
C ASN A 445 0.43 -4.17 21.42
N TRP A 446 0.81 -2.92 21.20
CA TRP A 446 2.11 -2.51 20.68
C TRP A 446 3.21 -2.88 21.67
N ASN A 447 4.04 -3.86 21.30
CA ASN A 447 5.05 -4.45 22.17
C ASN A 447 6.26 -4.94 21.35
N ALA A 448 7.47 -4.86 21.92
CA ALA A 448 8.65 -5.50 21.35
C ALA A 448 8.68 -7.00 21.69
N TRP A 449 7.89 -7.81 20.96
CA TRP A 449 7.70 -9.25 21.24
C TRP A 449 8.56 -10.20 20.35
N TRP A 450 9.40 -9.64 19.47
CA TRP A 450 10.38 -10.37 18.64
C TRP A 450 11.78 -10.23 19.25
N THR A 451 12.67 -11.21 19.03
CA THR A 451 14.08 -11.02 19.40
C THR A 451 14.78 -10.09 18.42
N GLU A 452 15.79 -9.35 18.89
CA GLU A 452 16.65 -8.48 18.08
C GLU A 452 17.23 -9.20 16.84
N ALA A 453 17.59 -10.48 16.99
CA ALA A 453 18.09 -11.30 15.89
C ALA A 453 17.04 -11.52 14.79
N THR A 454 15.79 -11.80 15.17
CA THR A 454 14.69 -11.99 14.22
C THR A 454 14.25 -10.65 13.60
N VAL A 455 14.24 -9.55 14.34
CA VAL A 455 14.00 -8.19 13.81
C VAL A 455 15.04 -7.83 12.74
N LEU A 456 16.33 -8.04 13.01
CA LEU A 456 17.41 -7.80 12.04
C LEU A 456 17.29 -8.69 10.79
N GLU A 457 16.80 -9.92 10.94
CA GLU A 457 16.66 -10.88 9.85
C GLU A 457 15.40 -10.66 9.00
N PHE A 458 14.34 -10.13 9.61
CA PHE A 458 13.15 -9.60 8.93
C PHE A 458 13.48 -8.33 8.15
N GLY A 459 14.17 -7.35 8.75
CA GLY A 459 14.57 -6.12 8.07
C GLY A 459 15.36 -6.38 6.79
N LYS A 460 16.25 -7.37 6.77
CA LYS A 460 16.96 -7.81 5.54
C LYS A 460 16.03 -8.39 4.46
N ARG A 461 14.97 -9.10 4.85
CA ARG A 461 13.97 -9.66 3.91
C ARG A 461 13.08 -8.55 3.35
N ALA A 462 12.58 -7.67 4.22
CA ALA A 462 11.84 -6.47 3.81
C ALA A 462 12.68 -5.62 2.85
N GLN A 463 13.97 -5.40 3.12
CA GLN A 463 14.85 -4.68 2.20
C GLN A 463 15.01 -5.38 0.84
N CYS A 464 15.04 -6.73 0.77
CA CYS A 464 15.07 -7.42 -0.54
C CYS A 464 13.82 -7.12 -1.39
N LEU A 465 12.66 -6.94 -0.74
CA LEU A 465 11.42 -6.55 -1.42
C LEU A 465 11.42 -5.06 -1.79
N VAL A 466 11.88 -4.17 -0.91
CA VAL A 466 12.04 -2.73 -1.21
C VAL A 466 12.98 -2.56 -2.42
N ASP A 467 14.15 -3.17 -2.40
CA ASP A 467 15.13 -3.13 -3.51
C ASP A 467 14.56 -3.71 -4.82
N GLN A 468 13.64 -4.69 -4.74
CA GLN A 468 12.95 -5.26 -5.90
C GLN A 468 11.91 -4.30 -6.47
N TYR A 469 11.01 -3.76 -5.64
CA TYR A 469 9.88 -2.96 -6.09
C TYR A 469 10.24 -1.53 -6.48
N SER A 470 11.18 -0.89 -5.77
CA SER A 470 11.77 0.40 -6.19
C SER A 470 12.62 0.27 -7.48
N GLY A 471 12.86 -0.95 -7.97
CA GLY A 471 13.45 -1.23 -9.29
C GLY A 471 12.43 -1.25 -10.44
N PHE A 472 11.12 -1.22 -10.16
CA PHE A 472 10.08 -1.13 -11.16
C PHE A 472 9.65 0.32 -11.40
N TYR A 473 9.36 0.66 -12.65
CA TYR A 473 8.69 1.89 -13.07
C TYR A 473 7.34 1.53 -13.69
N THR A 474 6.41 2.49 -13.72
CA THR A 474 5.21 2.40 -14.55
C THR A 474 5.38 3.32 -15.76
N GLU A 475 4.80 2.94 -16.90
CA GLU A 475 4.72 3.80 -18.09
C GLU A 475 3.30 4.34 -18.20
N ALA A 476 3.17 5.67 -18.34
CA ALA A 476 1.91 6.32 -18.65
C ALA A 476 1.44 5.97 -20.08
N GLU A 477 0.17 6.25 -20.40
CA GLU A 477 -0.39 5.94 -21.73
C GLU A 477 0.31 6.67 -22.90
N ASP A 478 1.00 7.78 -22.62
CA ASP A 478 1.81 8.54 -23.58
C ASP A 478 3.28 8.08 -23.67
N GLY A 479 3.68 7.11 -22.83
CA GLY A 479 5.02 6.54 -22.77
C GLY A 479 6.00 7.29 -21.86
N GLU A 480 5.55 8.26 -21.04
CA GLU A 480 6.38 8.81 -19.97
C GLU A 480 6.60 7.76 -18.87
N GLN A 481 7.85 7.59 -18.44
CA GLN A 481 8.16 6.75 -17.28
C GLN A 481 7.79 7.53 -16.02
N LEU A 482 6.73 7.09 -15.36
CA LEU A 482 6.31 7.59 -14.06
C LEU A 482 7.31 7.13 -12.99
N VAL A 483 7.22 7.80 -11.84
CA VAL A 483 8.01 7.53 -10.62
C VAL A 483 8.10 6.01 -10.34
N PRO A 484 9.22 5.50 -9.78
CA PRO A 484 9.31 4.11 -9.36
C PRO A 484 8.10 3.67 -8.53
N VAL A 485 7.81 2.37 -8.51
CA VAL A 485 6.71 1.79 -7.72
C VAL A 485 7.09 1.80 -6.23
N ASP A 486 7.13 2.99 -5.65
CA ASP A 486 7.24 3.21 -4.22
C ASP A 486 5.97 2.78 -3.47
N ASP A 487 4.90 2.40 -4.16
CA ASP A 487 3.66 1.94 -3.54
C ASP A 487 3.80 0.60 -2.78
N LEU A 488 4.72 -0.26 -3.23
CA LEU A 488 5.13 -1.45 -2.47
C LEU A 488 6.36 -1.17 -1.59
N SER A 489 6.98 0.00 -1.74
CA SER A 489 8.01 0.48 -0.80
C SER A 489 7.36 1.13 0.43
N TRP A 490 6.30 1.95 0.36
CA TRP A 490 5.71 2.55 1.57
C TRP A 490 5.10 1.51 2.52
N ALA A 491 4.46 0.48 1.97
CA ALA A 491 3.84 -0.61 2.72
C ALA A 491 4.83 -1.57 3.38
N LEU A 492 6.13 -1.47 3.07
CA LEU A 492 7.19 -2.33 3.65
C LEU A 492 8.35 -1.55 4.29
N ALA A 493 8.64 -0.33 3.82
CA ALA A 493 9.84 0.43 4.15
C ALA A 493 9.65 1.41 5.33
N ARG A 494 8.45 1.98 5.55
CA ARG A 494 8.25 2.92 6.69
C ARG A 494 8.50 2.26 8.06
N GLY A 495 8.35 0.93 8.17
CA GLY A 495 8.77 0.16 9.36
C GLY A 495 10.09 -0.62 9.20
N ALA A 496 10.79 -0.52 8.05
CA ALA A 496 12.11 -1.10 7.87
C ALA A 496 13.24 -0.24 8.47
N ASN A 497 12.95 1.03 8.79
CA ASN A 497 13.86 1.93 9.52
C ASN A 497 13.95 1.57 11.01
N PHE A 498 14.52 0.39 11.31
CA PHE A 498 15.27 0.21 12.56
C PHE A 498 16.56 1.06 12.48
N PRO A 499 17.09 1.56 13.60
CA PRO A 499 17.82 2.83 13.66
C PRO A 499 18.98 2.95 12.66
N SER A 500 18.81 3.82 11.66
CA SER A 500 19.82 4.12 10.63
C SER A 500 20.94 5.02 11.15
N SER A 501 21.77 4.48 12.03
CA SER A 501 23.18 4.91 12.03
C SER A 501 23.84 4.35 10.76
N MET A 502 23.89 5.19 9.70
CA MET A 502 24.56 5.03 8.39
C MET A 502 23.63 4.95 7.16
N THR A 503 23.28 6.11 6.60
CA THR A 503 23.10 6.27 5.15
C THR A 503 23.52 7.68 4.71
N LEU A 504 24.03 7.80 3.47
CA LEU A 504 24.63 9.02 2.92
C LEU A 504 23.80 9.56 1.75
N PRO A 505 23.87 10.87 1.43
CA PRO A 505 23.01 11.48 0.41
C PRO A 505 23.24 10.93 -1.00
N THR A 506 22.16 10.73 -1.73
CA THR A 506 22.12 10.31 -3.13
C THR A 506 21.97 11.49 -4.08
N GLU A 507 22.99 11.72 -4.92
CA GLU A 507 22.87 12.01 -6.36
C GLU A 507 24.26 12.33 -6.97
N PRO A 508 24.72 11.64 -8.03
CA PRO A 508 25.98 11.94 -8.69
C PRO A 508 25.80 12.78 -9.98
N ILE A 509 26.33 14.00 -9.97
CA ILE A 509 26.51 14.81 -11.18
C ILE A 509 27.60 14.16 -12.06
N GLU A 510 27.23 13.63 -13.23
CA GLU A 510 28.17 13.00 -14.16
C GLU A 510 29.17 14.02 -14.75
N ASN A 511 30.48 13.72 -14.68
CA ASN A 511 31.53 14.59 -15.23
C ASN A 511 32.19 13.99 -16.49
N ASP A 512 32.99 14.80 -17.20
CA ASP A 512 33.60 14.38 -18.48
C ASP A 512 34.59 13.21 -18.37
N ASP A 513 35.17 12.96 -17.19
CA ASP A 513 36.09 11.85 -16.94
C ASP A 513 35.32 10.50 -16.86
N ASP A 514 34.09 10.54 -16.33
CA ASP A 514 33.14 9.42 -16.37
C ASP A 514 32.58 9.22 -17.80
N ARG A 515 32.35 10.30 -18.54
CA ARG A 515 31.93 10.28 -19.97
C ARG A 515 32.97 9.63 -20.88
N GLU A 516 34.24 10.02 -20.77
CA GLU A 516 35.34 9.36 -21.49
C GLU A 516 35.51 7.90 -21.07
N ARG A 517 35.29 7.57 -19.79
CA ARG A 517 35.39 6.20 -19.29
C ARG A 517 34.30 5.31 -19.91
N ARG A 518 33.07 5.81 -20.03
CA ARG A 518 31.96 5.11 -20.70
C ARG A 518 32.28 4.84 -22.18
N GLN A 519 32.75 5.84 -22.92
CA GLN A 519 33.17 5.68 -24.33
C GLN A 519 34.25 4.60 -24.52
N ARG A 520 35.27 4.55 -23.66
CA ARG A 520 36.33 3.52 -23.73
C ARG A 520 35.79 2.10 -23.53
N TYR A 521 34.73 1.91 -22.74
CA TYR A 521 34.09 0.61 -22.57
C TYR A 521 33.23 0.24 -23.79
N GLU A 522 32.42 1.15 -24.32
CA GLU A 522 31.61 0.95 -25.53
C GLU A 522 32.46 0.67 -26.79
N GLU A 523 33.68 1.21 -26.85
CA GLU A 523 34.65 0.96 -27.92
C GLU A 523 35.29 -0.43 -27.76
N THR A 524 35.65 -0.81 -26.52
CA THR A 524 36.18 -2.16 -26.21
C THR A 524 35.14 -3.25 -26.48
N GLU A 525 33.87 -3.02 -26.15
CA GLU A 525 32.76 -3.94 -26.40
C GLU A 525 32.52 -4.13 -27.92
N ARG A 526 32.59 -3.05 -28.70
CA ARG A 526 32.54 -3.12 -30.17
C ARG A 526 33.71 -3.89 -30.78
N GLU A 527 34.93 -3.71 -30.28
CA GLU A 527 36.07 -4.55 -30.71
C GLU A 527 35.86 -6.03 -30.37
N LEU A 528 35.26 -6.33 -29.22
CA LEU A 528 35.01 -7.70 -28.76
C LEU A 528 33.96 -8.40 -29.65
N LEU A 529 32.84 -7.72 -29.93
CA LEU A 529 31.80 -8.20 -30.84
C LEU A 529 32.35 -8.41 -32.26
N ALA A 530 33.13 -7.47 -32.79
CA ALA A 530 33.74 -7.60 -34.11
C ALA A 530 34.68 -8.81 -34.23
N VAL A 531 35.39 -9.21 -33.16
CA VAL A 531 36.24 -10.42 -33.13
C VAL A 531 35.42 -11.72 -33.00
N LEU A 532 34.25 -11.66 -32.38
CA LEU A 532 33.31 -12.79 -32.26
C LEU A 532 32.55 -13.05 -33.58
N GLU A 533 32.12 -11.98 -34.26
CA GLU A 533 31.29 -12.03 -35.47
C GLU A 533 32.08 -12.26 -36.77
N ALA A 534 33.38 -11.98 -36.82
CA ALA A 534 34.19 -12.11 -38.03
C ALA A 534 34.29 -13.57 -38.53
N GLU A 535 33.80 -13.84 -39.74
CA GLU A 535 33.83 -15.16 -40.41
C GLU A 535 35.26 -15.70 -40.69
N PRO A 536 35.44 -17.01 -41.00
CA PRO A 536 36.52 -17.80 -40.40
C PRO A 536 37.91 -17.53 -40.97
N THR A 537 38.69 -16.74 -40.24
CA THR A 537 40.13 -16.97 -40.12
C THR A 537 40.40 -18.02 -39.03
N ASP A 538 41.44 -18.83 -39.21
CA ASP A 538 41.76 -20.00 -38.36
C ASP A 538 41.60 -19.72 -36.85
N ALA A 539 41.02 -20.69 -36.13
CA ALA A 539 40.74 -20.61 -34.71
C ALA A 539 41.98 -20.30 -33.83
N SER A 540 43.21 -20.56 -34.30
CA SER A 540 44.45 -20.14 -33.61
C SER A 540 44.67 -18.62 -33.66
N THR A 541 44.14 -17.94 -34.67
CA THR A 541 44.25 -16.50 -34.88
C THR A 541 43.21 -15.77 -34.06
N ARG A 542 41.92 -16.18 -34.13
CA ARG A 542 40.86 -15.65 -33.26
C ARG A 542 41.21 -15.84 -31.77
N ARG A 543 41.78 -17.00 -31.40
CA ARG A 543 42.29 -17.26 -30.04
C ARG A 543 43.41 -16.29 -29.62
N ARG A 544 44.37 -15.97 -30.49
CA ARG A 544 45.43 -15.00 -30.19
C ARG A 544 44.91 -13.57 -30.05
N GLN A 545 43.94 -13.17 -30.86
CA GLN A 545 43.29 -11.86 -30.75
C GLN A 545 42.52 -11.73 -29.44
N LEU A 546 41.70 -12.73 -29.08
CA LEU A 546 40.99 -12.76 -27.80
C LEU A 546 41.95 -12.72 -26.60
N VAL A 547 43.02 -13.51 -26.60
CA VAL A 547 44.04 -13.46 -25.52
C VAL A 547 44.70 -12.09 -25.44
N GLY A 548 45.04 -11.45 -26.56
CA GLY A 548 45.62 -10.10 -26.58
C GLY A 548 44.65 -8.97 -26.19
N LEU A 549 43.33 -9.21 -26.23
CA LEU A 549 42.31 -8.34 -25.64
C LEU A 549 42.21 -8.59 -24.12
N PHE A 550 42.16 -9.85 -23.69
CA PHE A 550 42.16 -10.22 -22.26
C PHE A 550 43.38 -9.71 -21.50
N ASP A 551 44.58 -9.77 -22.08
CA ASP A 551 45.81 -9.28 -21.44
C ASP A 551 45.84 -7.75 -21.30
N ARG A 552 45.28 -7.01 -22.27
CA ARG A 552 45.08 -5.55 -22.17
C ARG A 552 44.06 -5.21 -21.08
N PHE A 553 42.89 -5.83 -21.15
CA PHE A 553 41.83 -5.66 -20.16
C PHE A 553 42.32 -5.93 -18.73
N ARG A 554 43.10 -7.00 -18.55
CA ARG A 554 43.74 -7.34 -17.27
C ARG A 554 44.77 -6.31 -16.81
N SER A 555 45.54 -5.71 -17.72
CA SER A 555 46.46 -4.62 -17.41
C SER A 555 45.71 -3.39 -16.90
N ASP A 556 44.63 -3.00 -17.59
CA ASP A 556 43.88 -1.78 -17.28
C ASP A 556 43.07 -1.94 -15.98
N TYR A 557 42.45 -3.10 -15.77
CA TYR A 557 41.89 -3.52 -14.48
C TYR A 557 42.92 -3.43 -13.35
N THR A 558 44.16 -3.88 -13.59
CA THR A 558 45.22 -3.84 -12.58
C THR A 558 45.60 -2.40 -12.24
N GLN A 559 45.76 -1.51 -13.23
CA GLN A 559 46.01 -0.09 -13.00
C GLN A 559 44.87 0.60 -12.25
N LEU A 560 43.63 0.32 -12.62
CA LEU A 560 42.44 0.87 -11.96
C LEU A 560 42.40 0.43 -10.48
N SER A 561 42.66 -0.85 -10.20
CA SER A 561 42.71 -1.38 -8.82
C SER A 561 43.83 -0.78 -7.97
N VAL A 562 44.94 -0.36 -8.57
CA VAL A 562 46.04 0.33 -7.87
C VAL A 562 45.65 1.77 -7.55
N LYS A 563 45.13 2.52 -8.53
CA LYS A 563 44.65 3.90 -8.32
C LYS A 563 43.52 3.96 -7.27
N LEU A 564 42.59 3.00 -7.29
CA LEU A 564 41.51 2.91 -6.31
C LEU A 564 42.04 2.72 -4.88
N ARG A 565 43.03 1.83 -4.68
CA ARG A 565 43.69 1.64 -3.36
C ARG A 565 44.50 2.85 -2.91
N GLU A 566 45.05 3.63 -3.83
CA GLU A 566 45.74 4.89 -3.51
C GLU A 566 44.74 5.98 -3.09
N SER A 567 43.56 6.04 -3.74
CA SER A 567 42.44 6.89 -3.34
C SER A 567 41.92 6.52 -1.94
N LEU A 568 41.66 5.24 -1.66
CA LEU A 568 41.22 4.76 -0.34
C LEU A 568 42.19 5.16 0.78
N ARG A 569 43.51 5.03 0.53
CA ARG A 569 44.56 5.46 1.47
C ARG A 569 44.64 6.97 1.64
N LEU A 570 44.16 7.76 0.69
CA LEU A 570 44.02 9.21 0.85
C LEU A 570 42.76 9.55 1.65
N GLN A 571 41.62 8.89 1.36
CA GLN A 571 40.37 9.04 2.12
C GLN A 571 40.54 8.68 3.60
N HIS A 572 41.16 7.56 3.96
CA HIS A 572 41.39 7.24 5.38
C HIS A 572 42.24 8.31 6.08
N ARG A 573 43.30 8.82 5.44
CA ARG A 573 44.13 9.91 6.01
C ARG A 573 43.40 11.25 6.11
N LEU A 574 42.39 11.50 5.27
CA LEU A 574 41.51 12.65 5.39
C LEU A 574 40.49 12.45 6.50
N MET A 575 39.90 11.26 6.62
CA MET A 575 38.92 10.92 7.66
C MET A 575 39.55 10.94 9.07
N ASP A 576 40.77 10.42 9.22
CA ASP A 576 41.55 10.52 10.46
C ASP A 576 41.81 12.00 10.85
N LYS A 577 42.07 12.86 9.87
CA LYS A 577 42.21 14.31 10.09
C LYS A 577 40.89 14.97 10.48
N CYS A 578 39.78 14.65 9.81
CA CYS A 578 38.46 15.16 10.17
C CYS A 578 38.05 14.73 11.59
N LEU A 579 38.40 13.49 12.00
CA LEU A 579 38.17 13.00 13.36
C LEU A 579 39.06 13.74 14.39
N GLN A 580 40.32 14.01 14.05
CA GLN A 580 41.21 14.83 14.88
C GLN A 580 40.65 16.26 15.03
N MET A 581 40.21 16.89 13.94
CA MET A 581 39.60 18.23 13.93
C MET A 581 38.28 18.28 14.71
N LYS A 582 37.43 17.25 14.63
CA LYS A 582 36.23 17.12 15.47
C LYS A 582 36.58 17.15 16.96
N ASN A 583 37.65 16.45 17.36
CA ASN A 583 38.07 16.42 18.76
C ASN A 583 38.64 17.79 19.21
N GLU A 584 39.37 18.49 18.34
CA GLU A 584 39.83 19.86 18.60
C GLU A 584 38.65 20.86 18.67
N LEU A 585 37.63 20.72 17.82
CA LEU A 585 36.38 21.49 17.85
C LEU A 585 35.61 21.29 19.16
N VAL A 586 35.49 20.05 19.65
CA VAL A 586 34.87 19.74 20.95
C VAL A 586 35.66 20.39 22.09
N VAL A 587 37.00 20.35 22.06
CA VAL A 587 37.84 21.04 23.05
C VAL A 587 37.65 22.57 22.99
N CYS A 588 37.48 23.16 21.81
CA CYS A 588 37.15 24.58 21.66
C CYS A 588 35.74 24.90 22.16
N ALA A 589 34.72 24.10 21.84
CA ALA A 589 33.36 24.27 22.36
C ALA A 589 33.32 24.20 23.91
N ILE A 590 34.11 23.33 24.51
CA ILE A 590 34.29 23.26 25.96
C ILE A 590 34.94 24.55 26.50
N LYS A 591 35.97 25.10 25.82
CA LYS A 591 36.59 26.38 26.20
C LYS A 591 35.64 27.58 26.07
N ILE A 592 34.78 27.58 25.06
CA ILE A 592 33.74 28.60 24.84
C ILE A 592 32.74 28.56 26.00
N LYS A 593 32.28 27.37 26.39
CA LYS A 593 31.39 27.18 27.55
C LYS A 593 32.02 27.61 28.89
N THR A 594 33.34 27.76 28.96
CA THR A 594 34.06 28.24 30.17
C THR A 594 34.54 29.70 30.09
N THR A 595 34.44 30.38 28.94
CA THR A 595 34.96 31.75 28.77
C THR A 595 34.24 32.48 27.63
N GLU A 596 33.48 33.52 27.97
CA GLU A 596 32.76 34.39 27.02
C GLU A 596 33.67 35.32 26.22
N GLN A 597 34.48 34.79 25.31
CA GLN A 597 35.04 35.54 24.18
C GLN A 597 35.67 34.59 23.14
N VAL A 598 35.03 34.48 21.97
CA VAL A 598 35.65 33.96 20.74
C VAL A 598 35.96 35.15 19.86
N GLN A 599 37.19 35.24 19.34
CA GLN A 599 37.53 36.34 18.42
C GLN A 599 36.98 36.06 17.02
N ALA A 600 36.57 37.11 16.30
CA ALA A 600 35.92 36.98 15.00
C ALA A 600 36.79 36.27 13.94
N ASP A 601 38.11 36.32 14.08
CA ASP A 601 39.05 35.62 13.20
C ASP A 601 39.09 34.10 13.46
N GLU A 602 38.83 33.65 14.69
CA GLU A 602 38.65 32.23 14.99
C GLU A 602 37.33 31.72 14.37
N ILE A 603 36.25 32.49 14.46
CA ILE A 603 34.95 32.15 13.82
C ILE A 603 35.10 32.04 12.30
N LYS A 604 35.84 32.96 11.65
CA LYS A 604 36.15 32.85 10.21
C LYS A 604 36.99 31.63 9.86
N SER A 605 37.96 31.27 10.70
CA SER A 605 38.74 30.04 10.50
C SER A 605 37.84 28.80 10.60
N LEU A 606 36.90 28.80 11.55
CA LEU A 606 35.95 27.70 11.78
C LEU A 606 34.96 27.54 10.61
N SER A 607 34.46 28.63 10.02
CA SER A 607 33.62 28.55 8.82
C SER A 607 34.40 27.99 7.63
N PHE A 608 35.63 28.45 7.41
CA PHE A 608 36.48 27.92 6.32
C PHE A 608 36.76 26.41 6.49
N TYR A 609 37.05 25.95 7.71
CA TYR A 609 37.29 24.52 7.98
C TYR A 609 36.02 23.66 7.97
N ARG A 610 34.84 24.21 8.31
CA ARG A 610 33.55 23.56 8.08
C ARG A 610 33.36 23.29 6.60
N ASP A 611 33.54 24.32 5.77
CA ASP A 611 33.27 24.25 4.32
C ASP A 611 34.24 23.29 3.62
N GLU A 612 35.52 23.25 4.02
CA GLU A 612 36.51 22.25 3.58
C GLU A 612 36.17 20.82 4.03
N CYS A 613 35.65 20.64 5.25
CA CYS A 613 35.20 19.32 5.73
C CYS A 613 33.95 18.84 4.98
N GLU A 614 33.00 19.74 4.70
CA GLU A 614 31.79 19.44 3.94
C GLU A 614 32.12 19.09 2.48
N TYR A 615 33.07 19.81 1.88
CA TYR A 615 33.64 19.47 0.58
C TYR A 615 34.31 18.09 0.58
N ALA A 616 35.17 17.80 1.57
CA ALA A 616 35.82 16.49 1.70
C ALA A 616 34.80 15.35 1.93
N TRP A 617 33.71 15.60 2.66
CA TRP A 617 32.63 14.64 2.89
C TRP A 617 31.85 14.33 1.62
N LYS A 618 31.47 15.36 0.85
CA LYS A 618 30.83 15.23 -0.47
C LYS A 618 31.71 14.46 -1.46
N GLN A 619 33.02 14.72 -1.48
CA GLN A 619 33.98 13.94 -2.29
C GLN A 619 34.11 12.48 -1.80
N SER A 620 34.00 12.23 -0.49
CA SER A 620 34.03 10.85 0.05
C SER A 620 32.80 10.03 -0.33
N ALA A 621 31.61 10.63 -0.31
CA ALA A 621 30.36 9.99 -0.75
C ALA A 621 30.39 9.65 -2.25
N LEU A 622 30.84 10.59 -3.10
CA LEU A 622 31.05 10.31 -4.54
C LEU A 622 32.09 9.19 -4.78
N SER A 623 33.16 9.14 -3.98
CA SER A 623 34.18 8.08 -4.09
C SER A 623 33.60 6.71 -3.73
N GLN A 624 32.75 6.62 -2.69
CA GLN A 624 32.07 5.38 -2.30
C GLN A 624 30.99 4.94 -3.29
N ALA A 625 30.28 5.88 -3.94
CA ALA A 625 29.39 5.55 -5.05
C ALA A 625 30.18 4.94 -6.23
N ARG A 626 31.25 5.62 -6.66
CA ARG A 626 32.17 5.12 -7.71
C ARG A 626 32.84 3.79 -7.35
N GLU A 627 33.09 3.51 -6.06
CA GLU A 627 33.61 2.23 -5.59
C GLU A 627 32.57 1.11 -5.71
N ARG A 628 31.30 1.36 -5.34
CA ARG A 628 30.19 0.41 -5.50
C ARG A 628 29.93 0.10 -6.98
N ASP A 629 29.89 1.10 -7.85
CA ASP A 629 29.73 0.91 -9.29
C ASP A 629 30.92 0.14 -9.88
N ALA A 630 32.16 0.49 -9.50
CA ALA A 630 33.33 -0.25 -9.93
C ALA A 630 33.29 -1.72 -9.48
N MET A 631 32.87 -2.03 -8.25
CA MET A 631 32.73 -3.41 -7.78
C MET A 631 31.62 -4.16 -8.53
N ARG A 632 30.44 -3.55 -8.72
CA ARG A 632 29.33 -4.13 -9.50
C ARG A 632 29.76 -4.45 -10.93
N ILE A 633 30.47 -3.54 -11.59
CA ILE A 633 31.04 -3.76 -12.94
C ILE A 633 32.05 -4.91 -12.91
N ILE A 634 32.94 -4.97 -11.90
CA ILE A 634 33.95 -6.02 -11.77
C ILE A 634 33.33 -7.41 -11.56
N ASP A 635 32.23 -7.53 -10.80
CA ASP A 635 31.57 -8.81 -10.57
C ASP A 635 30.73 -9.26 -11.78
N ASP A 636 30.06 -8.35 -12.50
CA ASP A 636 29.42 -8.67 -13.79
C ASP A 636 30.44 -9.13 -14.84
N LEU A 637 31.59 -8.47 -14.91
CA LEU A 637 32.71 -8.88 -15.77
C LEU A 637 33.29 -10.25 -15.35
N ARG A 638 33.38 -10.54 -14.06
CA ARG A 638 33.80 -11.87 -13.56
C ARG A 638 32.79 -12.94 -14.00
N ALA A 639 31.49 -12.71 -13.83
CA ALA A 639 30.46 -13.64 -14.25
C ALA A 639 30.50 -13.92 -15.76
N LYS A 640 30.62 -12.87 -16.59
CA LYS A 640 30.80 -12.97 -18.05
C LYS A 640 32.09 -13.70 -18.43
N MET A 641 33.18 -13.51 -17.69
CA MET A 641 34.43 -14.27 -17.90
C MET A 641 34.30 -15.75 -17.54
N GLU A 642 33.54 -16.10 -16.50
CA GLU A 642 33.32 -17.50 -16.10
C GLU A 642 32.43 -18.24 -17.11
N ASP A 643 31.38 -17.60 -17.61
CA ASP A 643 30.55 -18.14 -18.69
C ASP A 643 31.34 -18.32 -19.99
N LEU A 644 32.10 -17.30 -20.44
CA LEU A 644 32.97 -17.43 -21.61
C LEU A 644 34.03 -18.52 -21.46
N GLN A 645 34.56 -18.74 -20.25
CA GLN A 645 35.45 -19.88 -19.98
C GLN A 645 34.72 -21.22 -20.07
N LEU A 646 33.44 -21.30 -19.66
CA LEU A 646 32.60 -22.48 -19.86
C LEU A 646 32.37 -22.75 -21.35
N GLN A 647 32.00 -21.74 -22.13
CA GLN A 647 31.80 -21.84 -23.58
C GLN A 647 33.08 -22.28 -24.31
N VAL A 648 34.25 -21.74 -23.95
CA VAL A 648 35.54 -22.16 -24.50
C VAL A 648 35.88 -23.61 -24.11
N LYS A 649 35.58 -24.05 -22.88
CA LYS A 649 35.73 -25.46 -22.47
C LYS A 649 34.79 -26.38 -23.25
N ALA A 650 33.55 -25.98 -23.48
CA ALA A 650 32.57 -26.73 -24.27
C ALA A 650 33.03 -26.88 -25.74
N LEU A 651 33.52 -25.81 -26.35
CA LEU A 651 34.10 -25.82 -27.71
C LEU A 651 35.33 -26.72 -27.83
N VAL A 652 36.16 -26.80 -26.78
CA VAL A 652 37.30 -27.73 -26.71
C VAL A 652 36.83 -29.18 -26.57
N ALA A 653 35.75 -29.44 -25.80
CA ALA A 653 35.17 -30.77 -25.65
C ALA A 653 34.47 -31.28 -26.93
N SER A 654 33.79 -30.41 -27.67
CA SER A 654 33.12 -30.76 -28.94
C SER A 654 34.08 -31.05 -30.10
N GLY A 655 35.37 -30.67 -29.96
CA GLY A 655 36.39 -30.85 -31.01
C GLY A 655 36.93 -32.28 -31.17
N ALA A 656 36.45 -33.26 -30.40
CA ALA A 656 37.09 -34.57 -30.25
C ALA A 656 36.23 -35.78 -30.67
N SER A 657 35.73 -35.83 -31.92
CA SER A 657 35.68 -37.09 -32.71
C SER A 657 35.13 -36.91 -34.13
N ALA A 658 35.93 -37.29 -35.13
CA ALA A 658 35.45 -37.58 -36.48
C ALA A 658 36.43 -38.53 -37.22
N PRO A 659 36.10 -39.81 -37.41
CA PRO A 659 36.82 -40.67 -38.33
C PRO A 659 36.31 -40.47 -39.78
N MET A 660 37.22 -40.41 -40.74
CA MET A 660 36.90 -40.31 -42.17
C MET A 660 36.15 -41.55 -42.68
N MET A 661 35.13 -41.36 -43.55
CA MET A 661 34.91 -42.27 -44.69
C MET A 661 34.26 -41.57 -45.90
N ARG A 662 34.13 -42.29 -47.03
CA ARG A 662 34.24 -41.77 -48.41
C ARG A 662 32.92 -41.55 -49.17
N ARG A 663 33.01 -40.68 -50.19
CA ARG A 663 32.03 -40.36 -51.28
C ARG A 663 31.34 -41.56 -51.97
N ARG A 664 30.06 -41.40 -52.38
CA ARG A 664 29.58 -41.34 -53.79
C ARG A 664 28.05 -40.99 -53.90
N PRO A 665 27.48 -40.63 -55.08
CA PRO A 665 26.20 -39.86 -55.20
C PRO A 665 25.07 -40.46 -56.11
N GLN A 666 23.95 -39.69 -56.25
CA GLN A 666 22.99 -39.50 -57.39
C GLN A 666 21.54 -40.09 -57.43
N SER A 667 20.69 -39.41 -58.26
CA SER A 667 19.30 -39.66 -58.79
C SER A 667 18.08 -39.41 -57.86
N GLU A 668 17.12 -38.49 -58.14
CA GLU A 668 15.95 -38.46 -59.10
C GLU A 668 14.72 -39.30 -58.64
N GLY A 669 13.42 -38.93 -58.74
CA GLY A 669 12.68 -37.69 -59.08
C GLY A 669 11.14 -37.90 -59.31
N SER A 670 10.26 -36.88 -59.14
CA SER A 670 8.84 -36.73 -59.62
C SER A 670 7.73 -37.73 -59.11
N ASN A 671 6.37 -37.55 -59.19
CA ASN A 671 5.44 -36.51 -59.74
C ASN A 671 3.95 -36.66 -59.24
N GLU A 672 3.15 -35.55 -59.20
CA GLU A 672 1.67 -35.40 -59.53
C GLU A 672 0.52 -36.24 -58.84
N ARG A 673 -0.81 -35.93 -58.78
CA ARG A 673 -1.78 -34.89 -59.33
C ARG A 673 -3.23 -34.91 -58.71
N MET A 674 -3.99 -33.78 -58.76
CA MET A 674 -5.48 -33.58 -59.04
C MET A 674 -6.62 -34.30 -58.22
N LEU A 675 -7.93 -33.90 -58.11
CA LEU A 675 -8.78 -32.69 -58.40
C LEU A 675 -10.22 -32.80 -57.78
N ALA A 676 -10.91 -31.65 -57.62
CA ALA A 676 -12.37 -31.36 -57.78
C ALA A 676 -13.48 -31.60 -56.69
N THR A 677 -14.45 -30.65 -56.72
CA THR A 677 -15.68 -30.27 -55.95
C THR A 677 -16.98 -31.08 -56.32
N PRO A 678 -18.29 -30.78 -55.97
CA PRO A 678 -18.94 -29.57 -55.34
C PRO A 678 -20.26 -29.69 -54.44
N VAL A 679 -20.66 -28.58 -53.76
CA VAL A 679 -22.03 -27.90 -53.69
C VAL A 679 -23.24 -28.23 -52.71
N LEU A 680 -23.60 -27.21 -51.87
CA LEU A 680 -24.90 -26.54 -51.46
C LEU A 680 -26.03 -27.02 -50.45
N LEU A 681 -26.47 -26.01 -49.64
CA LEU A 681 -27.83 -25.54 -49.18
C LEU A 681 -28.47 -25.85 -47.77
N SER A 682 -29.25 -24.88 -47.24
CA SER A 682 -29.89 -24.72 -45.88
C SER A 682 -31.44 -24.56 -45.94
N PRO A 683 -32.28 -24.54 -44.84
CA PRO A 683 -32.58 -23.29 -44.04
C PRO A 683 -33.28 -23.33 -42.60
N LYS A 684 -33.14 -22.22 -41.82
CA LYS A 684 -34.09 -21.42 -40.93
C LYS A 684 -35.00 -21.90 -39.73
N MET A 685 -34.91 -21.13 -38.59
CA MET A 685 -35.95 -20.60 -37.62
C MET A 685 -36.59 -21.53 -36.52
N GLN A 686 -37.18 -21.13 -35.34
CA GLN A 686 -37.52 -19.83 -34.65
C GLN A 686 -37.56 -19.88 -33.06
N VAL A 687 -38.45 -19.12 -32.33
CA VAL A 687 -38.59 -18.91 -30.83
C VAL A 687 -40.10 -18.82 -30.39
N PRO A 688 -40.59 -18.95 -29.10
CA PRO A 688 -40.58 -17.88 -28.02
C PRO A 688 -40.73 -18.27 -26.48
N TRP A 689 -40.57 -17.27 -25.56
CA TRP A 689 -40.92 -16.96 -24.10
C TRP A 689 -41.78 -17.89 -23.16
N VAL A 690 -42.08 -17.70 -21.82
CA VAL A 690 -42.16 -16.55 -20.82
C VAL A 690 -42.17 -17.00 -19.29
N GLU A 691 -41.92 -16.08 -18.30
CA GLU A 691 -42.48 -15.86 -16.89
C GLU A 691 -42.68 -16.99 -15.80
N GLU A 692 -42.77 -16.82 -14.44
CA GLU A 692 -42.33 -15.81 -13.40
C GLU A 692 -42.66 -16.23 -11.89
N THR A 693 -41.84 -15.83 -10.88
CA THR A 693 -42.13 -15.57 -9.41
C THR A 693 -42.43 -16.74 -8.37
N PRO A 694 -42.64 -16.52 -7.02
CA PRO A 694 -41.66 -16.90 -5.96
C PRO A 694 -42.26 -17.52 -4.64
N VAL A 695 -41.49 -17.64 -3.52
CA VAL A 695 -41.93 -17.48 -2.09
C VAL A 695 -40.77 -17.69 -1.07
N HIS A 696 -40.77 -16.93 0.04
CA HIS A 696 -39.81 -16.99 1.18
C HIS A 696 -40.21 -17.98 2.30
N THR A 697 -39.26 -18.47 3.12
CA THR A 697 -39.37 -18.45 4.61
C THR A 697 -38.01 -18.59 5.34
N LYS A 698 -38.01 -18.41 6.68
CA LYS A 698 -36.88 -17.99 7.55
C LYS A 698 -36.32 -19.08 8.48
N LEU A 699 -35.03 -18.90 8.83
CA LEU A 699 -34.35 -19.11 10.15
C LEU A 699 -34.34 -20.51 10.82
N SER A 700 -33.13 -21.02 11.07
CA SER A 700 -32.57 -21.18 12.44
C SER A 700 -31.08 -21.59 12.41
N VAL A 701 -30.30 -21.22 13.42
CA VAL A 701 -28.86 -21.53 13.58
C VAL A 701 -28.64 -22.21 14.94
N MET A 702 -27.85 -23.29 14.97
CA MET A 702 -27.13 -23.74 16.18
C MET A 702 -25.83 -24.44 15.78
N SER A 703 -24.75 -24.11 16.50
CA SER A 703 -23.45 -24.79 16.49
C SER A 703 -23.25 -25.55 17.84
N PRO A 704 -22.12 -26.24 18.11
CA PRO A 704 -22.14 -27.70 18.01
C PRO A 704 -21.66 -28.43 19.28
N SER A 705 -21.84 -29.76 19.36
CA SER A 705 -20.82 -30.68 19.93
C SER A 705 -21.17 -32.17 19.87
N THR A 706 -20.10 -32.98 19.78
CA THR A 706 -19.94 -34.40 20.20
C THR A 706 -20.47 -35.56 19.32
N ARG A 707 -19.54 -36.45 18.95
CA ARG A 707 -19.75 -37.76 18.29
C ARG A 707 -20.30 -38.85 19.24
N ILE A 708 -21.04 -39.84 18.70
CA ILE A 708 -20.85 -41.31 18.95
C ILE A 708 -21.72 -42.15 17.97
N LYS A 709 -21.44 -43.46 17.83
CA LYS A 709 -21.80 -44.35 16.69
C LYS A 709 -23.04 -45.25 16.91
N SER A 710 -23.65 -45.63 15.77
CA SER A 710 -24.43 -46.87 15.47
C SER A 710 -25.76 -47.12 16.24
N HIS A 711 -26.79 -47.83 15.72
CA HIS A 711 -26.92 -48.84 14.64
C HIS A 711 -28.28 -48.76 13.89
N LEU A 712 -28.33 -49.33 12.67
CA LEU A 712 -29.39 -50.13 11.97
C LEU A 712 -30.88 -49.99 12.43
N ASN A 713 -31.90 -49.99 11.57
CA ASN A 713 -32.09 -50.89 10.40
C ASN A 713 -33.29 -50.50 9.50
N SER A 714 -33.24 -50.84 8.19
CA SER A 714 -34.38 -51.22 7.27
C SER A 714 -35.65 -50.32 7.11
N SER A 715 -36.29 -50.12 5.95
CA SER A 715 -36.27 -50.85 4.64
C SER A 715 -36.95 -50.07 3.50
N GLN A 716 -36.42 -50.24 2.26
CA GLN A 716 -37.12 -50.32 0.93
C GLN A 716 -37.97 -49.11 0.44
N GLU A 717 -38.04 -48.79 -0.87
CA GLU A 717 -37.70 -49.56 -2.09
C GLU A 717 -37.39 -48.67 -3.32
N SER A 718 -36.50 -49.13 -4.22
CA SER A 718 -36.34 -48.86 -5.70
C SER A 718 -36.68 -47.48 -6.31
N ILE A 719 -35.93 -46.94 -7.29
CA ILE A 719 -35.53 -47.52 -8.60
C ILE A 719 -34.16 -46.99 -9.04
N ALA A 720 -33.42 -47.77 -9.84
CA ALA A 720 -32.12 -47.39 -10.40
C ALA A 720 -32.16 -47.05 -11.90
N MET A 721 -31.26 -46.15 -12.31
CA MET A 721 -30.70 -45.89 -13.64
C MET A 721 -31.62 -45.63 -14.84
N LEU A 722 -31.38 -44.48 -15.49
CA LEU A 722 -31.05 -44.44 -16.92
C LEU A 722 -29.84 -43.50 -17.13
N SER A 723 -29.06 -43.77 -18.17
CA SER A 723 -27.69 -43.30 -18.40
C SER A 723 -27.56 -41.81 -18.77
N LEU A 724 -26.52 -41.16 -18.23
CA LEU A 724 -25.96 -39.93 -18.79
C LEU A 724 -25.18 -40.23 -20.07
N LEU A 725 -25.32 -39.37 -21.09
CA LEU A 725 -24.53 -39.40 -22.32
C LEU A 725 -23.06 -39.11 -22.04
N SER A 726 -22.17 -39.63 -22.88
CA SER A 726 -20.74 -39.35 -22.80
C SER A 726 -20.41 -37.92 -23.27
N PHE A 727 -19.27 -37.41 -22.83
CA PHE A 727 -18.82 -36.04 -23.13
C PHE A 727 -18.70 -35.74 -24.64
N ASP A 728 -18.40 -36.75 -25.47
CA ASP A 728 -18.32 -36.58 -26.91
C ASP A 728 -19.69 -36.64 -27.61
N GLU A 729 -20.70 -37.27 -27.01
CA GLU A 729 -22.09 -37.22 -27.50
C GLU A 729 -22.69 -35.83 -27.26
N TRP A 730 -22.46 -35.24 -26.06
CA TRP A 730 -22.90 -33.87 -25.72
C TRP A 730 -22.30 -32.78 -26.64
N LYS A 731 -21.02 -32.93 -27.04
CA LYS A 731 -20.40 -32.04 -28.04
C LYS A 731 -21.08 -32.09 -29.40
N SER A 732 -21.65 -33.24 -29.78
CA SER A 732 -22.30 -33.41 -31.08
C SER A 732 -23.67 -32.73 -31.16
N GLU A 733 -24.38 -32.65 -30.03
CA GLU A 733 -25.73 -32.08 -29.95
C GLU A 733 -25.73 -30.56 -29.78
N THR A 734 -24.78 -29.99 -29.04
CA THR A 734 -24.83 -28.57 -28.61
C THR A 734 -24.35 -27.55 -29.65
N LYS A 735 -23.43 -27.93 -30.55
CA LYS A 735 -22.92 -27.10 -31.68
C LYS A 735 -22.50 -25.66 -31.31
N VAL A 736 -22.00 -25.42 -30.10
CA VAL A 736 -21.46 -24.11 -29.72
C VAL A 736 -20.01 -23.98 -30.20
N TRP A 737 -19.88 -23.17 -31.25
CA TRP A 737 -18.69 -22.45 -31.71
C TRP A 737 -17.61 -23.18 -32.52
N SER A 738 -17.36 -22.60 -33.70
CA SER A 738 -16.10 -22.69 -34.44
C SER A 738 -15.89 -21.37 -35.19
N PRO A 739 -14.75 -20.72 -34.97
CA PRO A 739 -13.90 -20.21 -36.04
C PRO A 739 -12.51 -20.85 -35.86
N GLY A 740 -11.91 -21.53 -36.83
CA GLY A 740 -11.57 -21.02 -38.14
C GLY A 740 -10.04 -21.14 -38.33
N THR A 741 -9.57 -22.33 -38.69
CA THR A 741 -8.16 -22.62 -39.06
C THR A 741 -8.00 -22.50 -40.58
N PRO A 742 -6.79 -22.24 -41.14
CA PRO A 742 -5.79 -23.31 -41.37
C PRO A 742 -4.30 -22.80 -41.35
N LEU A 743 -3.19 -23.55 -41.42
CA LEU A 743 -2.78 -24.98 -41.48
C LEU A 743 -1.58 -25.16 -40.47
N ALA A 744 -1.34 -26.27 -39.75
CA ALA A 744 -0.88 -27.63 -40.17
C ALA A 744 0.40 -27.60 -41.05
N LEU A 745 1.47 -28.40 -40.84
CA LEU A 745 1.65 -29.85 -40.62
C LEU A 745 3.04 -30.08 -39.92
N GLY A 746 3.43 -31.19 -39.30
CA GLY A 746 2.76 -32.48 -39.00
C GLY A 746 3.73 -33.69 -39.05
N GLY A 747 3.89 -34.44 -37.95
CA GLY A 747 4.57 -35.77 -37.87
C GLY A 747 6.06 -35.76 -37.44
N VAL A 748 6.62 -36.78 -36.77
CA VAL A 748 6.16 -38.17 -36.49
C VAL A 748 6.65 -38.69 -35.11
N SER A 749 5.83 -39.54 -34.48
CA SER A 749 6.06 -40.29 -33.23
C SER A 749 7.42 -40.97 -33.02
N ARG A 750 7.96 -40.86 -31.78
CA ARG A 750 8.59 -41.95 -31.00
C ARG A 750 8.32 -41.78 -29.50
N GLN A 751 8.14 -42.89 -28.78
CA GLN A 751 7.91 -42.95 -27.32
C GLN A 751 9.23 -42.86 -26.52
N ALA A 752 9.25 -42.05 -25.46
CA ALA A 752 10.11 -42.13 -24.26
C ALA A 752 9.58 -41.12 -23.19
N PRO A 753 9.96 -41.21 -21.90
CA PRO A 753 8.98 -41.22 -20.79
C PRO A 753 8.54 -39.87 -20.25
N THR A 754 7.38 -39.87 -19.61
CA THR A 754 6.81 -38.77 -18.80
C THR A 754 7.66 -38.48 -17.56
N PRO A 755 8.03 -37.21 -17.26
CA PRO A 755 8.47 -36.81 -15.93
C PRO A 755 7.30 -36.86 -14.92
N SER A 756 7.58 -37.12 -13.64
CA SER A 756 6.55 -37.08 -12.59
C SER A 756 6.20 -35.64 -12.18
N LYS A 757 5.11 -35.50 -11.41
CA LYS A 757 4.52 -34.24 -10.95
C LYS A 757 5.43 -33.33 -10.12
N ASP A 758 6.61 -33.80 -9.72
CA ASP A 758 7.42 -33.21 -8.65
C ASP A 758 8.59 -32.33 -9.16
N THR A 759 8.83 -32.26 -10.48
CA THR A 759 10.04 -31.60 -11.03
C THR A 759 9.83 -30.18 -11.56
N LEU A 760 8.60 -29.67 -11.63
CA LEU A 760 8.31 -28.31 -12.11
C LEU A 760 8.04 -27.30 -10.98
N TYR A 761 7.52 -27.73 -9.83
CA TYR A 761 7.25 -26.83 -8.69
C TYR A 761 8.47 -26.48 -7.83
N ALA A 762 9.61 -27.18 -7.98
CA ALA A 762 10.80 -26.93 -7.17
C ALA A 762 11.79 -25.92 -7.79
N ALA A 763 11.76 -25.73 -9.12
CA ALA A 763 12.80 -24.99 -9.84
C ALA A 763 12.60 -23.46 -9.78
N GLU A 764 11.37 -22.99 -9.95
CA GLU A 764 11.05 -21.56 -9.91
C GLU A 764 11.07 -21.03 -8.47
N TRP A 765 10.46 -21.78 -7.53
CA TRP A 765 10.49 -21.47 -6.09
C TRP A 765 11.92 -21.38 -5.52
N GLN A 766 12.83 -22.27 -5.94
CA GLN A 766 14.24 -22.14 -5.55
C GLN A 766 14.95 -20.98 -6.27
N GLN A 767 14.58 -20.58 -7.48
CA GLN A 767 15.28 -19.49 -8.18
C GLN A 767 15.00 -18.12 -7.59
N GLU A 768 13.81 -17.87 -7.04
CA GLU A 768 13.51 -16.61 -6.33
C GLU A 768 14.12 -16.61 -4.92
N ILE A 769 13.97 -17.70 -4.15
CA ILE A 769 14.57 -17.79 -2.81
C ILE A 769 16.10 -17.74 -2.85
N THR A 770 16.75 -18.38 -3.84
CA THR A 770 18.22 -18.38 -3.98
C THR A 770 18.78 -17.02 -4.42
N ARG A 771 17.96 -16.07 -4.90
CA ARG A 771 18.40 -14.69 -5.17
C ARG A 771 18.53 -13.85 -3.90
N CYS A 772 17.64 -14.00 -2.91
CA CYS A 772 17.75 -13.28 -1.62
C CYS A 772 18.53 -14.07 -0.53
N CYS A 773 18.69 -15.39 -0.63
CA CYS A 773 19.30 -16.22 0.42
C CYS A 773 20.58 -16.95 -0.01
N VAL A 774 21.75 -16.33 0.24
CA VAL A 774 23.05 -17.02 0.22
C VAL A 774 23.73 -16.96 1.59
N GLN A 775 23.51 -18.00 2.41
CA GLN A 775 24.44 -18.33 3.49
C GLN A 775 25.67 -19.06 2.93
N THR A 776 26.83 -18.82 3.54
CA THR A 776 28.11 -19.38 3.11
C THR A 776 28.29 -20.84 3.56
N PRO A 777 28.74 -21.77 2.68
CA PRO A 777 29.06 -23.14 3.10
C PRO A 777 30.30 -23.19 4.01
N GLN A 778 30.12 -23.73 5.22
CA GLN A 778 31.22 -23.94 6.17
C GLN A 778 32.26 -24.94 5.66
N GLN A 779 33.52 -24.67 5.99
CA GLN A 779 34.66 -25.55 5.67
C GLN A 779 34.58 -26.88 6.42
N THR A 780 34.47 -28.00 5.70
CA THR A 780 34.85 -29.32 6.25
C THR A 780 36.30 -29.64 5.89
N VAL A 781 37.21 -29.37 6.82
CA VAL A 781 38.63 -29.76 6.69
C VAL A 781 38.77 -31.26 6.98
N MET A 782 39.16 -32.05 5.96
CA MET A 782 39.77 -33.37 6.19
C MET A 782 41.21 -33.41 5.66
N LEU A 783 42.14 -33.35 6.60
CA LEU A 783 43.56 -33.65 6.43
C LEU A 783 43.80 -35.14 6.11
N LYS A 784 44.47 -35.42 4.99
CA LYS A 784 45.57 -36.41 4.83
C LYS A 784 46.10 -36.35 3.39
N ARG A 785 47.28 -35.78 3.12
CA ARG A 785 48.68 -36.24 3.38
C ARG A 785 49.27 -37.05 2.21
N ASN A 786 50.45 -36.61 1.78
CA ASN A 786 51.41 -37.27 0.87
C ASN A 786 50.94 -37.28 -0.59
N LEU A 787 51.68 -36.77 -1.58
CA LEU A 787 53.14 -36.52 -1.68
C LEU A 787 53.44 -35.17 -2.35
#